data_AF-A0AAU4GJ23-F1
#
_entry.id   AF-A0AAU4GJ23-F1
#
_cell.length_a   1.000
_cell.length_b   1.000
_cell.length_c   1.000
_cell.angle_alpha   90.00
_cell.angle_beta   90.00
_cell.angle_gamma   90.00
#
_symmetry.space_group_name_H-M   'P 1'
#
loop_
_entity.id
_entity.type
_entity.pdbx_description
1 polymer ?
#
loop_
_entity_poly.entity_id
_entity_poly.type
_entity_poly.pdbx_seq_one_letter_code
_entity_poly.pdbx_strand_id
1 'polypeptide(L)'
;MRGAALIAAVLIAGTAVPATAEAAPAAPRSADCPWVGSTAPIGTRVAQVLGQMTLDEKITMVHGTAAAGYTGRVAGNDRLCVPSLKMEDGPLGVNLGGTTQLPAASAVAASFDSSLARTYGSVIGAEDKAKGVDVDLGPTVNIVRDPRWGRAFESYSEDPYLAGQMGAADIEGVQSQGVMAQVKHWAVYNQETNRNTTADDAVIDDRTVHEIYASAFGTIVDQAKPSSAMCSYSSINGTYACENSYLNAILEQDFGFDGFITSDWGGTHSAAGSANAGMDMEMPGQDFFGTALKTAVQNGQVPQSRLDDMAGRILREEFRFGLFEHPSPDTPGAPATTPAHLAVAKKAAEDGTVLLKNDGGLLPLDPAKVHSVAVIGDGAGKNTLSSGGGSAHIAGTGTVTPFDGIKARAGSGVTVDYAQGNLGQGSALPAIESDYLTPPSGTGHGLQGDYYPNTDSSGPPAATRTDPQVAFTWTGTTPAPGLPATNFSAKWTGTLTPPATGTYTLGLTSDDGSRLRVDGQQVIDNWGDHAAATKTAQVPLTAGKPVQVEVDYYQGGGDSTVTLGWLPPGQDLPGQAAALAAKSDVAVVYANDFESEGSDLADIDLPADQNKLIDAVAAANPNTVVVLNTGSAVTMPWLAKVKGVFEAWYPGQESGNAIASLLFGDTTPSGKLPVTFPASLEQVPASTPQQWPGVDGKVQYSEGLDVGYRWYDKQNLAPLYPFGYGLSYTSFQFSNLKVDGSTLGENGRLQVSADVTNTGARPGSEVAQLYLSDPAATGEPASQLKGFQKVDLQPHQTKRVQLDLTAQDASYWSSDAHAWELGVGQYTVRVGDSSRNLPLSGGFRVDRTSGPRFTKVTAPAIATGGKTLSVTTAFTNGATEPVRDAVTGLSLPKGWTATPRTPALFRTVRPGQTVSTTWSVTAAPAAAPGPANLAATTRYAGGSTGAGSATVQVSYPSLAAAYTDVGVTDDANPAPGNLDGAGFSFSAQALASAGVNPGGPVKSGPATFTWPDVPAGQADTVTAAGQSITLPGSGSALSFLAAGTNGTQSGPVTVTYTDGTTSTSTLTVADWYANQAVDGCVLVATTPYWNRPAGSTYPHDQKVSLYAASVPLTAGKPVAFVTLPVAKQLHVFATAFSGA
;
A
#
# COMPACT_ATOMS: atom_id res chain seq x y z
N MET A 1 -34.52 7.92 -56.49
CA MET A 1 -33.83 7.86 -57.80
C MET A 1 -32.85 9.02 -57.90
N ARG A 2 -31.63 8.72 -58.37
CA ARG A 2 -30.54 9.62 -58.82
C ARG A 2 -29.74 10.32 -57.73
N GLY A 3 -28.51 9.84 -57.54
CA GLY A 3 -27.46 10.48 -56.76
C GLY A 3 -26.45 11.23 -57.62
N ALA A 4 -25.52 11.90 -56.93
CA ALA A 4 -24.15 12.28 -57.33
C ALA A 4 -23.45 12.75 -56.04
N ALA A 5 -22.51 11.97 -55.49
CA ALA A 5 -21.06 12.13 -55.66
C ALA A 5 -20.55 13.52 -55.20
N LEU A 6 -20.07 13.61 -53.95
CA LEU A 6 -19.18 14.68 -53.52
C LEU A 6 -17.73 14.17 -53.54
N ILE A 7 -16.94 14.80 -54.40
CA ILE A 7 -15.51 14.59 -54.62
C ILE A 7 -14.74 15.28 -53.48
N ALA A 8 -13.75 14.58 -52.95
CA ALA A 8 -12.76 15.11 -52.02
C ALA A 8 -11.93 16.22 -52.70
N ALA A 9 -11.91 17.40 -52.09
CA ALA A 9 -10.96 18.46 -52.41
C ALA A 9 -10.00 18.63 -51.22
N VAL A 10 -8.78 18.15 -51.42
CA VAL A 10 -7.62 18.42 -50.56
C VAL A 10 -7.28 19.90 -50.72
N LEU A 11 -7.45 20.69 -49.65
CA LEU A 11 -6.93 22.04 -49.54
C LEU A 11 -5.67 22.00 -48.67
N ILE A 12 -4.53 22.16 -49.34
CA ILE A 12 -3.23 22.40 -48.75
C ILE A 12 -3.28 23.82 -48.16
N ALA A 13 -3.44 23.92 -46.84
CA ALA A 13 -3.23 25.16 -46.10
C ALA A 13 -1.76 25.20 -45.64
N GLY A 14 -1.05 26.22 -46.10
CA GLY A 14 0.37 26.42 -45.84
C GLY A 14 0.68 26.56 -44.35
N THR A 15 1.76 25.92 -43.94
CA THR A 15 2.40 26.05 -42.64
C THR A 15 2.84 27.49 -42.41
N ALA A 16 2.09 28.25 -41.59
CA ALA A 16 2.62 29.45 -40.96
C ALA A 16 3.58 28.99 -39.85
N VAL A 17 4.87 29.27 -40.05
CA VAL A 17 5.91 29.09 -39.04
C VAL A 17 5.59 30.04 -37.88
N PRO A 18 5.41 29.57 -36.64
CA PRO A 18 5.29 30.46 -35.50
C PRO A 18 6.62 31.20 -35.30
N ALA A 19 6.57 32.52 -35.16
CA ALA A 19 7.73 33.29 -34.74
C ALA A 19 8.18 32.77 -33.36
N THR A 20 9.38 32.19 -33.34
CA THR A 20 10.05 31.75 -32.12
C THR A 20 10.30 32.98 -31.25
N ALA A 21 9.63 33.06 -30.10
CA ALA A 21 10.09 33.92 -29.03
C ALA A 21 11.47 33.41 -28.60
N GLU A 22 12.48 34.25 -28.77
CA GLU A 22 13.85 33.93 -28.39
C GLU A 22 13.88 33.82 -26.86
N ALA A 23 14.02 32.59 -26.36
CA ALA A 23 14.17 32.32 -24.94
C ALA A 23 15.39 33.07 -24.42
N ALA A 24 15.25 33.71 -23.25
CA ALA A 24 16.39 34.27 -22.53
C ALA A 24 17.46 33.16 -22.38
N PRO A 25 18.75 33.46 -22.62
CA PRO A 25 19.79 32.44 -22.59
C PRO A 25 19.83 31.79 -21.21
N ALA A 26 19.60 30.48 -21.18
CA ALA A 26 19.81 29.66 -20.00
C ALA A 26 21.25 29.86 -19.50
N ALA A 27 21.42 30.02 -18.19
CA ALA A 27 22.73 30.01 -17.55
C ALA A 27 23.52 28.75 -17.97
N PRO A 28 24.86 28.81 -18.06
CA PRO A 28 25.65 27.68 -18.57
C PRO A 28 25.47 26.45 -17.68
N ARG A 29 25.00 25.33 -18.23
CA ARG A 29 24.92 24.03 -17.55
C ARG A 29 26.34 23.55 -17.21
N SER A 30 26.63 23.26 -15.93
CA SER A 30 27.86 22.59 -15.52
C SER A 30 27.89 21.14 -16.01
N ALA A 31 29.09 20.61 -16.22
CA ALA A 31 29.33 19.30 -16.83
C ALA A 31 29.38 18.14 -15.81
N ASP A 32 28.82 18.27 -14.59
CA ASP A 32 29.34 17.54 -13.43
C ASP A 32 28.41 16.52 -12.72
N CYS A 33 27.19 16.22 -13.20
CA CYS A 33 26.27 15.24 -12.57
C CYS A 33 25.91 14.06 -13.51
N PRO A 34 26.61 12.90 -13.45
CA PRO A 34 26.43 11.80 -14.41
C PRO A 34 25.10 11.03 -14.29
N TRP A 35 24.31 11.26 -13.23
CA TRP A 35 22.98 10.65 -13.04
C TRP A 35 21.85 11.42 -13.72
N VAL A 36 22.04 12.71 -14.04
CA VAL A 36 21.02 13.55 -14.68
C VAL A 36 20.90 13.19 -16.17
N GLY A 37 19.71 12.79 -16.62
CA GLY A 37 19.49 12.34 -18.01
C GLY A 37 20.09 10.96 -18.32
N SER A 38 20.58 10.24 -17.31
CA SER A 38 21.10 8.88 -17.46
C SER A 38 19.97 7.86 -17.55
N THR A 39 20.11 6.88 -18.44
CA THR A 39 19.15 5.77 -18.60
C THR A 39 19.45 4.58 -17.68
N ALA A 40 20.40 4.72 -16.74
CA ALA A 40 20.70 3.66 -15.78
C ALA A 40 19.47 3.39 -14.87
N PRO A 41 19.29 2.13 -14.38
CA PRO A 41 18.23 1.82 -13.42
C PRO A 41 18.24 2.80 -12.24
N ILE A 42 17.06 3.17 -11.72
CA ILE A 42 16.91 4.17 -10.64
C ILE A 42 17.83 3.82 -9.45
N GLY A 43 17.85 2.56 -9.00
CA GLY A 43 18.74 2.14 -7.91
C GLY A 43 20.22 2.39 -8.16
N THR A 44 20.68 2.34 -9.42
CA THR A 44 22.07 2.69 -9.77
C THR A 44 22.30 4.20 -9.65
N ARG A 45 21.36 5.02 -10.12
CA ARG A 45 21.45 6.48 -10.02
C ARG A 45 21.41 6.95 -8.57
N VAL A 46 20.52 6.38 -7.75
CA VAL A 46 20.46 6.61 -6.30
C VAL A 46 21.80 6.27 -5.64
N ALA A 47 22.38 5.09 -5.92
CA ALA A 47 23.67 4.69 -5.36
C ALA A 47 24.82 5.63 -5.77
N GLN A 48 24.78 6.19 -6.99
CA GLN A 48 25.76 7.18 -7.45
C GLN A 48 25.66 8.48 -6.66
N VAL A 49 24.44 9.01 -6.47
CA VAL A 49 24.20 10.24 -5.69
C VAL A 49 24.61 10.02 -4.23
N LEU A 50 24.10 8.97 -3.59
CA LEU A 50 24.40 8.64 -2.18
C LEU A 50 25.90 8.44 -1.93
N GLY A 51 26.62 7.86 -2.90
CA GLY A 51 28.07 7.66 -2.83
C GLY A 51 28.88 8.95 -2.86
N GLN A 52 28.28 10.07 -3.29
CA GLN A 52 28.90 11.40 -3.34
C GLN A 52 28.44 12.33 -2.22
N MET A 53 27.42 11.94 -1.45
CA MET A 53 26.89 12.70 -0.33
C MET A 53 27.75 12.54 0.93
N THR A 54 28.04 13.66 1.56
CA THR A 54 28.53 13.72 2.93
C THR A 54 27.43 13.36 3.93
N LEU A 55 27.80 13.12 5.19
CA LEU A 55 26.83 12.91 6.27
C LEU A 55 25.84 14.09 6.38
N ASP A 56 26.34 15.32 6.28
CA ASP A 56 25.51 16.53 6.44
C ASP A 56 24.52 16.73 5.30
N GLU A 57 24.92 16.38 4.08
CA GLU A 57 24.03 16.40 2.92
C GLU A 57 22.94 15.34 3.04
N LYS A 58 23.22 14.15 3.61
CA LYS A 58 22.19 13.14 3.89
C LYS A 58 21.24 13.58 4.98
N ILE A 59 21.76 14.19 6.05
CA ILE A 59 20.94 14.75 7.14
C ILE A 59 19.99 15.82 6.60
N THR A 60 20.48 16.71 5.73
CA THR A 60 19.65 17.78 5.12
C THR A 60 18.45 17.25 4.33
N MET A 61 18.54 16.03 3.77
CA MET A 61 17.44 15.45 2.99
C MET A 61 16.31 14.87 3.84
N VAL A 62 16.57 14.53 5.11
CA VAL A 62 15.63 13.79 5.95
C VAL A 62 14.84 14.69 6.90
N HIS A 63 14.83 16.00 6.63
CA HIS A 63 14.02 16.95 7.38
C HIS A 63 13.68 18.17 6.51
N GLY A 64 12.57 18.84 6.77
CA GLY A 64 12.15 20.01 5.99
C GLY A 64 11.35 21.03 6.81
N THR A 65 11.25 22.26 6.33
CA THR A 65 10.58 23.37 7.03
C THR A 65 9.47 23.98 6.18
N ALA A 66 8.47 24.61 6.78
CA ALA A 66 7.55 25.49 6.07
C ALA A 66 8.33 26.71 5.51
N ALA A 67 8.49 26.78 4.19
CA ALA A 67 9.31 27.79 3.54
C ALA A 67 8.84 28.05 2.10
N ALA A 68 9.09 29.26 1.60
CA ALA A 68 8.74 29.70 0.25
C ALA A 68 7.24 29.57 -0.09
N GLY A 69 6.37 29.56 0.91
CA GLY A 69 4.92 29.43 0.73
C GLY A 69 4.40 28.01 0.63
N TYR A 70 5.23 26.99 0.83
CA TYR A 70 4.81 25.59 0.92
C TYR A 70 4.71 25.12 2.38
N THR A 71 3.77 24.21 2.65
CA THR A 71 3.62 23.54 3.96
C THR A 71 4.90 22.81 4.39
N GLY A 72 5.59 22.15 3.46
CA GLY A 72 6.90 21.51 3.69
C GLY A 72 7.90 21.75 2.58
N ARG A 73 9.16 22.01 2.92
CA ARG A 73 10.25 22.13 1.95
C ARG A 73 11.55 21.52 2.46
N VAL A 74 12.07 20.54 1.74
CA VAL A 74 13.40 19.98 1.93
C VAL A 74 14.39 20.72 1.02
N ALA A 75 15.54 21.10 1.57
CA ALA A 75 16.54 21.81 0.78
C ALA A 75 17.19 20.88 -0.27
N GLY A 76 17.35 21.40 -1.49
CA GLY A 76 18.09 20.71 -2.54
C GLY A 76 19.61 20.73 -2.32
N ASN A 77 20.33 20.00 -3.16
CA ASN A 77 21.79 19.99 -3.19
C ASN A 77 22.32 20.33 -4.59
N ASP A 78 22.68 21.58 -4.79
CA ASP A 78 23.15 22.12 -6.08
C ASP A 78 24.38 21.40 -6.62
N ARG A 79 25.33 21.03 -5.75
CA ARG A 79 26.57 20.33 -6.15
C ARG A 79 26.27 18.95 -6.72
N LEU A 80 25.21 18.31 -6.23
CA LEU A 80 24.79 16.98 -6.66
C LEU A 80 23.58 17.02 -7.60
N CYS A 81 23.17 18.21 -8.05
CA CYS A 81 21.99 18.41 -8.88
C CYS A 81 20.71 17.78 -8.29
N VAL A 82 20.61 17.68 -6.96
CA VAL A 82 19.39 17.21 -6.28
C VAL A 82 18.47 18.43 -6.12
N PRO A 83 17.25 18.40 -6.69
CA PRO A 83 16.31 19.50 -6.54
C PRO A 83 15.83 19.62 -5.09
N SER A 84 15.23 20.76 -4.75
CA SER A 84 14.48 20.88 -3.49
C SER A 84 13.13 20.18 -3.63
N LEU A 85 12.73 19.40 -2.63
CA LEU A 85 11.41 18.77 -2.57
C LEU A 85 10.40 19.68 -1.85
N LYS A 86 9.27 19.96 -2.49
CA LYS A 86 8.22 20.89 -2.01
C LYS A 86 6.91 20.10 -1.78
N MET A 87 6.32 20.24 -0.61
CA MET A 87 5.14 19.50 -0.17
C MET A 87 4.03 20.47 0.20
N GLU A 88 2.81 20.14 -0.19
CA GLU A 88 1.65 20.98 0.09
C GLU A 88 0.43 20.13 0.42
N ASP A 89 -0.42 20.66 1.30
CA ASP A 89 -1.76 20.10 1.48
C ASP A 89 -2.62 20.36 0.23
N GLY A 90 -3.58 19.53 -0.09
CA GLY A 90 -3.97 18.31 0.60
C GLY A 90 -5.15 17.64 -0.07
N PRO A 91 -5.91 16.80 0.64
CA PRO A 91 -6.76 15.79 0.01
C PRO A 91 -7.98 16.36 -0.74
N LEU A 92 -8.32 17.64 -0.51
CA LEU A 92 -9.51 18.30 -1.06
C LEU A 92 -9.21 19.39 -2.10
N GLY A 93 -7.99 19.40 -2.62
CA GLY A 93 -7.44 20.45 -3.47
C GLY A 93 -6.14 21.00 -2.89
N VAL A 94 -5.47 21.88 -3.63
CA VAL A 94 -4.17 22.42 -3.23
C VAL A 94 -4.35 23.66 -2.35
N ASN A 95 -3.77 23.68 -1.15
CA ASN A 95 -3.96 24.70 -0.12
C ASN A 95 -3.12 25.97 -0.38
N LEU A 96 -3.26 26.51 -1.59
CA LEU A 96 -2.61 27.73 -2.05
C LEU A 96 -3.63 28.59 -2.81
N GLY A 97 -3.57 29.92 -2.69
CA GLY A 97 -4.61 30.78 -3.29
C GLY A 97 -4.73 30.62 -4.82
N GLY A 98 -5.95 30.60 -5.37
CA GLY A 98 -6.19 30.45 -6.82
C GLY A 98 -6.25 28.99 -7.31
N THR A 99 -6.64 28.08 -6.43
CA THR A 99 -6.87 26.64 -6.65
C THR A 99 -8.35 26.29 -6.47
N THR A 100 -8.73 25.10 -6.91
CA THR A 100 -10.10 24.61 -6.86
C THR A 100 -10.40 24.00 -5.49
N GLN A 101 -11.45 24.45 -4.82
CA GLN A 101 -12.01 23.78 -3.65
C GLN A 101 -12.90 22.63 -4.13
N LEU A 102 -12.39 21.41 -4.09
CA LEU A 102 -13.14 20.21 -4.46
C LEU A 102 -14.09 19.77 -3.33
N PRO A 103 -15.08 18.91 -3.62
CA PRO A 103 -15.91 18.31 -2.57
C PRO A 103 -15.10 17.48 -1.58
N ALA A 104 -15.61 17.32 -0.36
CA ALA A 104 -15.06 16.42 0.65
C ALA A 104 -14.87 14.99 0.12
N ALA A 105 -13.89 14.28 0.66
CA ALA A 105 -13.59 12.91 0.29
C ALA A 105 -14.78 11.98 0.58
N SER A 106 -15.57 12.26 1.62
CA SER A 106 -16.83 11.56 1.90
C SER A 106 -17.84 11.71 0.76
N ALA A 107 -17.93 12.88 0.12
CA ALA A 107 -18.74 13.09 -1.07
C ALA A 107 -18.22 12.28 -2.27
N VAL A 108 -16.91 12.28 -2.50
CA VAL A 108 -16.30 11.50 -3.58
C VAL A 108 -16.51 10.01 -3.37
N ALA A 109 -16.32 9.51 -2.15
CA ALA A 109 -16.60 8.11 -1.78
C ALA A 109 -18.07 7.75 -2.00
N ALA A 110 -18.99 8.67 -1.67
CA ALA A 110 -20.41 8.46 -1.87
C ALA A 110 -20.79 8.24 -3.34
N SER A 111 -19.94 8.66 -4.30
CA SER A 111 -20.17 8.34 -5.71
C SER A 111 -20.03 6.85 -6.06
N PHE A 112 -19.28 6.08 -5.24
CA PHE A 112 -18.83 4.71 -5.53
C PHE A 112 -18.27 4.57 -6.96
N ASP A 113 -17.50 5.55 -7.41
CA ASP A 113 -16.89 5.60 -8.74
C ASP A 113 -15.40 5.92 -8.65
N SER A 114 -14.56 4.87 -8.74
CA SER A 114 -13.11 5.03 -8.78
C SER A 114 -12.63 5.82 -10.01
N SER A 115 -13.41 5.86 -11.10
CA SER A 115 -13.08 6.69 -12.27
C SER A 115 -13.20 8.18 -11.94
N LEU A 116 -14.21 8.54 -11.14
CA LEU A 116 -14.39 9.90 -10.65
C LEU A 116 -13.29 10.27 -9.66
N ALA A 117 -12.96 9.40 -8.70
CA ALA A 117 -11.84 9.61 -7.78
C ALA A 117 -10.50 9.82 -8.52
N ARG A 118 -10.24 9.05 -9.58
CA ARG A 118 -9.04 9.27 -10.42
C ARG A 118 -9.05 10.62 -11.11
N THR A 119 -10.21 11.06 -11.61
CA THR A 119 -10.34 12.37 -12.27
C THR A 119 -10.19 13.50 -11.26
N TYR A 120 -10.71 13.31 -10.06
CA TYR A 120 -10.57 14.20 -8.92
C TYR A 120 -9.10 14.37 -8.51
N GLY A 121 -8.36 13.27 -8.27
CA GLY A 121 -6.92 13.33 -7.99
C GLY A 121 -6.10 13.90 -9.16
N SER A 122 -6.55 13.72 -10.41
CA SER A 122 -5.90 14.37 -11.57
C SER A 122 -6.03 15.89 -11.54
N VAL A 123 -7.10 16.45 -10.97
CA VAL A 123 -7.23 17.90 -10.77
C VAL A 123 -6.24 18.37 -9.71
N ILE A 124 -6.17 17.67 -8.57
CA ILE A 124 -5.22 17.97 -7.48
C ILE A 124 -3.79 17.99 -8.03
N GLY A 125 -3.33 16.89 -8.63
CA GLY A 125 -1.97 16.80 -9.18
C GLY A 125 -1.69 17.80 -10.31
N ALA A 126 -2.70 18.21 -11.09
CA ALA A 126 -2.51 19.22 -12.13
C ALA A 126 -2.32 20.61 -11.53
N GLU A 127 -3.07 20.94 -10.47
CA GLU A 127 -2.92 22.20 -9.75
C GLU A 127 -1.63 22.23 -8.93
N ASP A 128 -1.25 21.13 -8.28
CA ASP A 128 0.03 20.99 -7.57
C ASP A 128 1.21 21.29 -8.48
N LYS A 129 1.22 20.64 -9.65
CA LYS A 129 2.26 20.87 -10.66
C LYS A 129 2.30 22.31 -11.12
N ALA A 130 1.16 22.96 -11.31
CA ALA A 130 1.09 24.37 -11.70
C ALA A 130 1.59 25.31 -10.59
N LYS A 131 1.43 24.89 -9.34
CA LYS A 131 1.92 25.59 -8.14
C LYS A 131 3.38 25.33 -7.82
N GLY A 132 3.99 24.33 -8.45
CA GLY A 132 5.36 23.93 -8.17
C GLY A 132 5.46 22.93 -7.03
N VAL A 133 4.38 22.30 -6.61
CA VAL A 133 4.39 21.27 -5.56
C VAL A 133 4.93 19.96 -6.16
N ASP A 134 5.81 19.29 -5.42
CA ASP A 134 6.38 18.00 -5.81
C ASP A 134 5.67 16.81 -5.14
N VAL A 135 5.12 17.01 -3.92
CA VAL A 135 4.42 16.01 -3.13
C VAL A 135 3.08 16.57 -2.63
N ASP A 136 1.99 15.96 -3.08
CA ASP A 136 0.65 16.14 -2.51
C ASP A 136 0.56 15.40 -1.16
N LEU A 137 0.19 16.12 -0.11
CA LEU A 137 -0.06 15.57 1.22
C LEU A 137 -1.46 14.94 1.30
N GLY A 138 -1.73 13.98 0.42
CA GLY A 138 -3.01 13.29 0.32
C GLY A 138 -2.93 11.98 -0.48
N PRO A 139 -4.03 11.21 -0.51
CA PRO A 139 -5.30 11.44 0.20
C PRO A 139 -5.28 10.93 1.65
N THR A 140 -6.28 11.36 2.44
CA THR A 140 -6.57 10.81 3.77
C THR A 140 -7.48 9.58 3.65
N VAL A 141 -7.08 8.46 4.25
CA VAL A 141 -7.75 7.14 4.08
C VAL A 141 -8.04 6.41 5.39
N ASN A 142 -7.90 7.10 6.52
CA ASN A 142 -8.23 6.55 7.83
C ASN A 142 -9.71 6.12 7.90
N ILE A 143 -10.01 5.00 8.57
CA ILE A 143 -11.38 4.50 8.66
C ILE A 143 -12.27 5.45 9.47
N VAL A 144 -13.46 5.78 8.96
CA VAL A 144 -14.46 6.49 9.75
C VAL A 144 -15.05 5.53 10.79
N ARG A 145 -14.36 5.40 11.92
CA ARG A 145 -14.72 4.51 13.02
C ARG A 145 -15.96 5.00 13.76
N ASP A 146 -16.02 6.30 14.02
CA ASP A 146 -17.10 6.97 14.74
C ASP A 146 -17.48 8.26 13.97
N PRO A 147 -18.78 8.57 13.82
CA PRO A 147 -19.20 9.75 13.08
C PRO A 147 -18.77 11.08 13.72
N ARG A 148 -18.40 11.11 15.00
CA ARG A 148 -17.96 12.33 15.70
C ARG A 148 -16.53 12.76 15.36
N TRP A 149 -15.76 11.92 14.66
CA TRP A 149 -14.37 12.23 14.35
C TRP A 149 -14.25 13.51 13.51
N GLY A 150 -13.48 14.48 14.01
CA GLY A 150 -13.37 15.82 13.41
C GLY A 150 -12.85 15.88 11.98
N ARG A 151 -12.23 14.80 11.48
CA ARG A 151 -11.74 14.67 10.09
C ARG A 151 -12.46 13.58 9.30
N ALA A 152 -13.64 13.13 9.75
CA ALA A 152 -14.42 12.12 9.02
C ALA A 152 -14.72 12.56 7.56
N PHE A 153 -15.01 13.85 7.35
CA PHE A 153 -15.21 14.44 6.02
C PHE A 153 -14.01 14.32 5.08
N GLU A 154 -12.81 14.28 5.64
CA GLU A 154 -11.54 14.27 4.92
C GLU A 154 -11.18 12.86 4.43
N SER A 155 -11.80 11.83 5.00
CA SER A 155 -11.60 10.44 4.62
C SER A 155 -12.77 9.90 3.79
N TYR A 156 -12.55 8.73 3.17
CA TYR A 156 -13.52 8.15 2.25
C TYR A 156 -14.64 7.36 2.94
N SER A 157 -14.36 6.47 3.90
CA SER A 157 -15.36 5.49 4.34
C SER A 157 -15.09 4.83 5.69
N GLU A 158 -16.15 4.26 6.28
CA GLU A 158 -16.08 3.26 7.36
C GLU A 158 -15.65 1.87 6.86
N ASP A 159 -15.66 1.63 5.55
CA ASP A 159 -15.31 0.35 4.94
C ASP A 159 -13.90 0.38 4.30
N PRO A 160 -12.99 -0.53 4.70
CA PRO A 160 -11.61 -0.53 4.21
C PRO A 160 -11.50 -0.83 2.72
N TYR A 161 -12.41 -1.60 2.13
CA TYR A 161 -12.39 -1.90 0.70
C TYR A 161 -12.75 -0.65 -0.11
N LEU A 162 -13.83 0.05 0.26
CA LEU A 162 -14.19 1.31 -0.39
C LEU A 162 -13.08 2.36 -0.22
N ALA A 163 -12.59 2.57 1.01
CA ALA A 163 -11.52 3.53 1.26
C ALA A 163 -10.24 3.24 0.46
N GLY A 164 -9.82 1.97 0.40
CA GLY A 164 -8.65 1.54 -0.38
C GLY A 164 -8.83 1.74 -1.89
N GLN A 165 -10.01 1.40 -2.45
CA GLN A 165 -10.28 1.58 -3.88
C GLN A 165 -10.35 3.05 -4.30
N MET A 166 -10.97 3.90 -3.47
CA MET A 166 -11.08 5.34 -3.76
C MET A 166 -9.71 6.02 -3.62
N GLY A 167 -8.97 5.75 -2.54
CA GLY A 167 -7.64 6.31 -2.34
C GLY A 167 -6.62 5.85 -3.39
N ALA A 168 -6.70 4.59 -3.84
CA ALA A 168 -5.81 4.11 -4.90
C ALA A 168 -6.07 4.86 -6.22
N ALA A 169 -7.33 5.06 -6.57
CA ALA A 169 -7.70 5.78 -7.77
C ALA A 169 -7.30 7.27 -7.72
N ASP A 170 -7.48 7.92 -6.56
CA ASP A 170 -7.03 9.30 -6.34
C ASP A 170 -5.52 9.44 -6.57
N ILE A 171 -4.72 8.59 -5.92
CA ILE A 171 -3.26 8.56 -6.05
C ILE A 171 -2.82 8.29 -7.50
N GLU A 172 -3.49 7.39 -8.22
CA GLU A 172 -3.25 7.20 -9.65
C GLU A 172 -3.48 8.51 -10.44
N GLY A 173 -4.52 9.27 -10.08
CA GLY A 173 -4.83 10.57 -10.64
C GLY A 173 -3.72 11.60 -10.40
N VAL A 174 -3.35 11.81 -9.13
CA VAL A 174 -2.29 12.75 -8.74
C VAL A 174 -0.97 12.39 -9.44
N GLN A 175 -0.54 11.15 -9.31
CA GLN A 175 0.74 10.68 -9.86
C GLN A 175 0.76 10.67 -11.39
N SER A 176 -0.39 10.58 -12.07
CA SER A 176 -0.46 10.71 -13.53
C SER A 176 -0.03 12.09 -14.04
N GLN A 177 -0.08 13.13 -13.19
CA GLN A 177 0.34 14.48 -13.53
C GLN A 177 1.86 14.69 -13.30
N GLY A 178 2.55 13.71 -12.71
CA GLY A 178 3.97 13.79 -12.36
C GLY A 178 4.23 14.43 -10.99
N VAL A 179 3.25 14.39 -10.10
CA VAL A 179 3.34 14.83 -8.69
C VAL A 179 3.33 13.59 -7.80
N MET A 180 4.20 13.54 -6.78
CA MET A 180 4.19 12.47 -5.79
C MET A 180 2.92 12.55 -4.94
N ALA A 181 2.37 11.42 -4.51
CA ALA A 181 1.27 11.39 -3.55
C ALA A 181 1.74 10.77 -2.22
N GLN A 182 1.21 11.29 -1.11
CA GLN A 182 1.51 10.85 0.25
C GLN A 182 0.24 10.38 0.97
N VAL A 183 0.01 9.06 0.95
CA VAL A 183 -1.16 8.47 1.62
C VAL A 183 -1.08 8.70 3.14
N LYS A 184 -2.17 9.18 3.76
CA LYS A 184 -2.18 9.55 5.18
C LYS A 184 -3.45 9.11 5.92
N HIS A 185 -3.43 8.96 7.24
CA HIS A 185 -2.27 8.96 8.14
C HIS A 185 -2.03 7.54 8.64
N TRP A 186 -0.85 7.00 8.41
CA TRP A 186 -0.41 5.65 8.74
C TRP A 186 -0.06 5.53 10.24
N ALA A 187 -0.87 4.94 11.10
CA ALA A 187 -2.20 4.34 10.91
C ALA A 187 -3.03 4.53 12.20
N VAL A 188 -4.30 4.13 12.19
CA VAL A 188 -5.16 4.12 13.41
C VAL A 188 -5.36 5.52 14.02
N TYR A 189 -5.51 6.53 13.17
CA TYR A 189 -5.83 7.90 13.57
C TYR A 189 -7.27 8.21 13.25
N ASN A 190 -8.13 8.07 14.26
CA ASN A 190 -9.60 8.07 14.11
C ASN A 190 -10.31 8.93 15.17
N GLN A 191 -9.56 9.78 15.89
CA GLN A 191 -10.07 10.83 16.78
C GLN A 191 -9.05 11.98 16.83
N GLU A 192 -9.51 13.21 16.99
CA GLU A 192 -8.64 14.39 17.14
C GLU A 192 -8.28 14.66 18.61
N THR A 193 -9.15 14.25 19.53
CA THR A 193 -9.00 14.46 20.96
C THR A 193 -7.70 13.84 21.49
N ASN A 194 -6.86 14.65 22.13
CA ASN A 194 -5.55 14.29 22.67
C ASN A 194 -4.51 13.82 21.63
N ARG A 195 -4.74 14.06 20.33
CA ARG A 195 -3.79 13.71 19.27
C ARG A 195 -2.37 14.17 19.58
N ASN A 196 -1.39 13.41 19.12
CA ASN A 196 0.04 13.67 19.29
C ASN A 196 0.50 13.65 20.77
N THR A 197 -0.20 12.89 21.61
CA THR A 197 0.16 12.66 23.00
C THR A 197 -0.02 11.20 23.37
N THR A 198 0.62 10.76 24.45
CA THR A 198 0.39 9.41 25.02
C THR A 198 -1.05 9.17 25.52
N ALA A 199 -1.90 10.19 25.56
CA ALA A 199 -3.29 10.07 25.99
C ALA A 199 -4.26 9.70 24.86
N ASP A 200 -3.80 9.69 23.60
CA ASP A 200 -4.46 9.09 22.45
C ASP A 200 -3.77 7.75 22.11
N ASP A 201 -3.78 6.80 23.07
CA ASP A 201 -3.25 5.46 22.85
C ASP A 201 -4.35 4.47 22.47
N ALA A 202 -4.46 4.16 21.19
CA ALA A 202 -5.35 3.14 20.65
C ALA A 202 -4.89 1.74 21.08
N VAL A 203 -5.70 1.10 21.93
CA VAL A 203 -5.54 -0.29 22.36
C VAL A 203 -6.35 -1.16 21.42
N ILE A 204 -5.64 -1.88 20.56
CA ILE A 204 -6.21 -2.57 19.39
C ILE A 204 -5.51 -3.91 19.16
N ASP A 205 -6.29 -4.94 18.80
CA ASP A 205 -5.74 -6.26 18.48
C ASP A 205 -5.13 -6.32 17.08
N ASP A 206 -4.17 -7.23 16.92
CA ASP A 206 -3.40 -7.44 15.70
C ASP A 206 -4.28 -7.75 14.46
N ARG A 207 -5.38 -8.49 14.61
CA ARG A 207 -6.27 -8.78 13.50
C ARG A 207 -7.04 -7.56 13.04
N THR A 208 -7.56 -6.78 13.96
CA THR A 208 -8.28 -5.54 13.64
C THR A 208 -7.36 -4.51 12.97
N VAL A 209 -6.09 -4.40 13.39
CA VAL A 209 -5.09 -3.57 12.68
C VAL A 209 -5.00 -3.97 11.20
N HIS A 210 -4.81 -5.26 10.92
CA HIS A 210 -4.61 -5.74 9.54
C HIS A 210 -5.86 -5.64 8.67
N GLU A 211 -7.03 -6.00 9.18
CA GLU A 211 -8.25 -6.13 8.38
C GLU A 211 -9.01 -4.81 8.20
N ILE A 212 -8.94 -3.91 9.18
CA ILE A 212 -9.68 -2.64 9.17
C ILE A 212 -8.76 -1.46 8.86
N TYR A 213 -7.73 -1.23 9.68
CA TYR A 213 -7.02 0.05 9.67
C TYR A 213 -5.82 0.10 8.72
N ALA A 214 -5.19 -1.05 8.43
CA ALA A 214 -4.07 -1.16 7.50
C ALA A 214 -4.50 -1.55 6.08
N SER A 215 -5.66 -2.19 5.92
CA SER A 215 -6.09 -2.82 4.66
C SER A 215 -6.25 -1.83 3.50
N ALA A 216 -6.77 -0.62 3.77
CA ALA A 216 -6.87 0.44 2.76
C ALA A 216 -5.48 0.85 2.22
N PHE A 217 -4.50 1.03 3.12
CA PHE A 217 -3.12 1.32 2.73
C PHE A 217 -2.50 0.18 1.93
N GLY A 218 -2.71 -1.08 2.33
CA GLY A 218 -2.24 -2.24 1.58
C GLY A 218 -2.79 -2.30 0.16
N THR A 219 -4.08 -2.00 -0.01
CA THR A 219 -4.73 -1.88 -1.33
C THR A 219 -4.08 -0.79 -2.18
N ILE A 220 -3.83 0.38 -1.59
CA ILE A 220 -3.22 1.53 -2.24
C ILE A 220 -1.77 1.22 -2.66
N VAL A 221 -0.99 0.59 -1.78
CA VAL A 221 0.38 0.17 -2.09
C VAL A 221 0.37 -0.82 -3.24
N ASP A 222 -0.53 -1.81 -3.23
CA ASP A 222 -0.63 -2.79 -4.31
C ASP A 222 -0.98 -2.16 -5.66
N GLN A 223 -2.02 -1.33 -5.70
CA GLN A 223 -2.62 -0.86 -6.95
C GLN A 223 -2.00 0.43 -7.48
N ALA A 224 -1.71 1.41 -6.61
CA ALA A 224 -1.34 2.77 -6.99
C ALA A 224 0.14 3.12 -6.71
N LYS A 225 0.83 2.32 -5.87
CA LYS A 225 2.27 2.48 -5.56
C LYS A 225 2.58 3.92 -5.13
N PRO A 226 2.00 4.43 -4.02
CA PRO A 226 2.22 5.79 -3.56
C PRO A 226 3.71 6.03 -3.35
N SER A 227 4.19 7.21 -3.71
CA SER A 227 5.57 7.63 -3.47
C SER A 227 5.91 7.79 -1.99
N SER A 228 4.92 8.13 -1.18
CA SER A 228 5.14 8.43 0.24
C SER A 228 3.95 7.99 1.10
N ALA A 229 4.20 7.82 2.40
CA ALA A 229 3.18 7.68 3.42
C ALA A 229 3.49 8.65 4.57
N MET A 230 2.46 9.21 5.19
CA MET A 230 2.60 10.06 6.39
C MET A 230 2.26 9.23 7.62
N CYS A 231 3.17 9.08 8.59
CA CYS A 231 2.83 8.41 9.85
C CYS A 231 1.97 9.31 10.74
N SER A 232 0.97 8.74 11.43
CA SER A 232 -0.03 9.49 12.18
C SER A 232 0.46 10.01 13.53
N TYR A 233 -0.35 10.89 14.13
CA TYR A 233 -0.13 11.38 15.51
C TYR A 233 -0.44 10.37 16.62
N SER A 234 -1.29 9.38 16.38
CA SER A 234 -1.77 8.49 17.43
C SER A 234 -0.65 7.63 18.05
N SER A 235 -0.83 7.26 19.31
CA SER A 235 -0.12 6.14 19.92
C SER A 235 -0.93 4.86 19.69
N ILE A 236 -0.25 3.76 19.36
CA ILE A 236 -0.88 2.46 19.11
C ILE A 236 -0.20 1.43 19.99
N ASN A 237 -0.97 0.82 20.87
CA ASN A 237 -0.50 -0.16 21.85
C ASN A 237 0.74 0.31 22.63
N GLY A 238 0.77 1.59 23.00
CA GLY A 238 1.81 2.24 23.80
C GLY A 238 2.99 2.83 23.03
N THR A 239 2.96 2.83 21.68
CA THR A 239 4.04 3.38 20.84
C THR A 239 3.48 4.37 19.83
N TYR A 240 4.06 5.57 19.75
CA TYR A 240 3.71 6.57 18.71
C TYR A 240 3.85 5.96 17.30
N ALA A 241 2.92 6.26 16.39
CA ALA A 241 2.91 5.65 15.05
C ALA A 241 4.23 5.89 14.28
N CYS A 242 4.78 7.10 14.36
CA CYS A 242 6.07 7.46 13.75
C CYS A 242 7.31 6.79 14.38
N GLU A 243 7.14 6.04 15.46
CA GLU A 243 8.18 5.20 16.10
C GLU A 243 7.80 3.71 16.11
N ASN A 244 6.73 3.33 15.42
CA ASN A 244 6.16 2.00 15.52
C ASN A 244 6.75 1.06 14.46
N SER A 245 7.84 0.38 14.81
CA SER A 245 8.51 -0.59 13.94
C SER A 245 7.61 -1.76 13.48
N TYR A 246 6.58 -2.11 14.25
CA TYR A 246 5.63 -3.14 13.87
C TYR A 246 4.72 -2.66 12.73
N LEU A 247 4.15 -1.44 12.84
CA LEU A 247 3.36 -0.86 11.75
C LEU A 247 4.21 -0.68 10.49
N ASN A 248 5.41 -0.10 10.60
CA ASN A 248 6.26 0.09 9.42
C ASN A 248 6.71 -1.24 8.80
N ALA A 249 6.85 -2.32 9.59
CA ALA A 249 7.07 -3.65 9.03
C ALA A 249 5.88 -4.14 8.20
N ILE A 250 4.63 -3.90 8.63
CA ILE A 250 3.45 -4.22 7.81
C ILE A 250 3.48 -3.45 6.48
N LEU A 251 3.71 -2.13 6.53
CA LEU A 251 3.72 -1.30 5.33
C LEU A 251 4.83 -1.72 4.35
N GLU A 252 6.06 -1.87 4.83
CA GLU A 252 7.22 -2.12 3.99
C GLU A 252 7.38 -3.59 3.60
N GLN A 253 7.20 -4.52 4.54
CA GLN A 253 7.53 -5.93 4.32
C GLN A 253 6.32 -6.73 3.83
N ASP A 254 5.13 -6.47 4.39
CA ASP A 254 3.93 -7.22 4.02
C ASP A 254 3.26 -6.65 2.78
N PHE A 255 3.16 -5.31 2.67
CA PHE A 255 2.58 -4.64 1.49
C PHE A 255 3.61 -4.30 0.42
N GLY A 256 4.90 -4.31 0.74
CA GLY A 256 5.96 -4.04 -0.23
C GLY A 256 6.11 -2.57 -0.59
N PHE A 257 5.76 -1.66 0.32
CA PHE A 257 5.96 -0.22 0.14
C PHE A 257 7.44 0.12 0.04
N ASP A 258 7.83 0.77 -1.06
CA ASP A 258 9.21 1.14 -1.36
C ASP A 258 9.43 2.65 -1.47
N GLY A 259 8.42 3.45 -1.14
CA GLY A 259 8.51 4.91 -0.99
C GLY A 259 9.18 5.33 0.33
N PHE A 260 8.99 6.61 0.69
CA PHE A 260 9.50 7.19 1.94
C PHE A 260 8.40 7.54 2.94
N ILE A 261 8.67 7.39 4.24
CA ILE A 261 7.76 7.69 5.33
C ILE A 261 8.11 9.04 5.96
N THR A 262 7.17 9.97 5.94
CA THR A 262 7.30 11.29 6.58
C THR A 262 6.48 11.32 7.87
N SER A 263 6.92 12.08 8.88
CA SER A 263 6.06 12.40 10.02
C SER A 263 4.88 13.28 9.60
N ASP A 264 3.75 13.14 10.29
CA ASP A 264 2.84 14.28 10.39
C ASP A 264 3.55 15.47 11.07
N TRP A 265 2.99 16.67 10.94
CA TRP A 265 3.60 17.93 11.35
C TRP A 265 3.83 18.02 12.88
N GLY A 266 5.05 17.72 13.32
CA GLY A 266 5.39 17.62 14.74
C GLY A 266 5.09 16.26 15.37
N GLY A 267 4.84 15.23 14.56
CA GLY A 267 4.63 13.84 14.99
C GLY A 267 5.92 13.04 15.26
N THR A 268 7.09 13.68 15.16
CA THR A 268 8.38 13.06 15.51
C THR A 268 8.64 13.18 17.00
N HIS A 269 9.04 12.10 17.68
CA HIS A 269 9.26 12.09 19.13
C HIS A 269 10.68 11.72 19.56
N SER A 270 11.52 11.19 18.65
CA SER A 270 12.91 10.90 18.92
C SER A 270 13.75 10.78 17.64
N ALA A 271 15.06 11.01 17.76
CA ALA A 271 15.96 10.82 16.62
C ALA A 271 16.18 9.33 16.32
N ALA A 272 16.70 8.58 17.31
CA ALA A 272 17.08 7.18 17.09
C ALA A 272 15.88 6.22 17.08
N GLY A 273 14.82 6.50 17.85
CA GLY A 273 13.62 5.66 17.88
C GLY A 273 12.87 5.73 16.55
N SER A 274 12.49 6.94 16.10
CA SER A 274 11.79 7.13 14.82
C SER A 274 12.62 6.63 13.62
N ALA A 275 13.91 6.97 13.55
CA ALA A 275 14.75 6.56 12.42
C ALA A 275 14.91 5.04 12.33
N ASN A 276 15.18 4.36 13.45
CA ASN A 276 15.33 2.90 13.47
C ASN A 276 14.00 2.16 13.32
N ALA A 277 12.87 2.82 13.59
CA ALA A 277 11.53 2.27 13.38
C ALA A 277 11.07 2.33 11.91
N GLY A 278 11.77 3.03 11.03
CA GLY A 278 11.46 3.11 9.60
C GLY A 278 11.00 4.49 9.11
N MET A 279 10.89 5.50 9.98
CA MET A 279 10.60 6.86 9.52
C MET A 279 11.79 7.43 8.73
N ASP A 280 11.52 8.11 7.62
CA ASP A 280 12.53 8.62 6.70
C ASP A 280 12.69 10.14 6.74
N MET A 281 11.64 10.89 7.09
CA MET A 281 11.65 12.34 7.06
C MET A 281 10.86 12.98 8.21
N GLU A 282 11.46 13.98 8.87
CA GLU A 282 10.79 14.83 9.87
C GLU A 282 10.17 16.06 9.21
N MET A 283 8.91 16.35 9.56
CA MET A 283 8.21 17.58 9.18
C MET A 283 7.42 18.17 10.37
N PRO A 284 7.31 19.52 10.47
CA PRO A 284 8.29 20.47 9.97
C PRO A 284 9.47 20.57 10.96
N GLY A 285 10.58 21.13 10.53
CA GLY A 285 11.72 21.41 11.38
C GLY A 285 12.85 20.40 11.21
N GLN A 286 13.64 20.27 12.27
CA GLN A 286 14.85 19.45 12.32
C GLN A 286 15.21 19.09 13.77
N ASP A 287 14.22 19.07 14.66
CA ASP A 287 14.41 18.95 16.10
C ASP A 287 15.02 17.59 16.44
N PHE A 288 14.60 16.55 15.72
CA PHE A 288 15.09 15.19 15.89
C PHE A 288 15.99 14.72 14.74
N PHE A 289 15.63 15.02 13.49
CA PHE A 289 16.32 14.54 12.29
C PHE A 289 17.40 15.50 11.78
N GLY A 290 17.65 16.63 12.46
CA GLY A 290 18.82 17.48 12.24
C GLY A 290 20.05 17.04 13.05
N THR A 291 20.46 17.88 14.00
CA THR A 291 21.69 17.66 14.80
C THR A 291 21.61 16.40 15.68
N ALA A 292 20.43 16.08 16.20
CA ALA A 292 20.23 14.92 17.06
C ALA A 292 20.43 13.61 16.29
N LEU A 293 19.85 13.44 15.11
CA LEU A 293 20.08 12.28 14.24
C LEU A 293 21.52 12.18 13.77
N LYS A 294 22.14 13.30 13.37
CA LYS A 294 23.58 13.32 13.04
C LYS A 294 24.43 12.75 14.17
N THR A 295 24.15 13.19 15.41
CA THR A 295 24.84 12.70 16.62
C THR A 295 24.56 11.21 16.86
N ALA A 296 23.31 10.78 16.70
CA ALA A 296 22.93 9.37 16.85
C ALA A 296 23.65 8.45 15.84
N VAL A 297 23.83 8.91 14.60
CA VAL A 297 24.60 8.20 13.57
C VAL A 297 26.08 8.13 13.92
N GLN A 298 26.68 9.25 14.31
CA GLN A 298 28.10 9.30 14.70
C GLN A 298 28.40 8.41 15.92
N ASN A 299 27.44 8.27 16.83
CA ASN A 299 27.54 7.42 18.02
C ASN A 299 27.13 5.95 17.77
N GLY A 300 26.69 5.60 16.55
CA GLY A 300 26.27 4.25 16.19
C GLY A 300 24.91 3.81 16.75
N GLN A 301 24.11 4.75 17.29
CA GLN A 301 22.73 4.50 17.73
C GLN A 301 21.77 4.34 16.54
N VAL A 302 22.08 5.02 15.42
CA VAL A 302 21.45 4.80 14.11
C VAL A 302 22.57 4.36 13.16
N PRO A 303 22.48 3.18 12.52
CA PRO A 303 23.49 2.77 11.55
C PRO A 303 23.57 3.76 10.37
N GLN A 304 24.77 4.04 9.86
CA GLN A 304 24.93 4.84 8.63
C GLN A 304 24.09 4.28 7.47
N SER A 305 23.98 2.95 7.37
CA SER A 305 23.15 2.28 6.37
C SER A 305 21.66 2.61 6.49
N ARG A 306 21.16 2.95 7.69
CA ARG A 306 19.78 3.38 7.86
C ARG A 306 19.58 4.79 7.31
N LEU A 307 20.47 5.74 7.63
CA LEU A 307 20.43 7.07 7.03
C LEU A 307 20.60 7.03 5.50
N ASP A 308 21.45 6.13 4.98
CA ASP A 308 21.60 5.91 3.55
C ASP A 308 20.30 5.40 2.90
N ASP A 309 19.56 4.52 3.59
CA ASP A 309 18.26 4.03 3.13
C ASP A 309 17.20 5.15 3.13
N MET A 310 17.14 5.96 4.19
CA MET A 310 16.23 7.11 4.31
C MET A 310 16.40 8.09 3.14
N ALA A 311 17.62 8.60 2.94
CA ALA A 311 17.93 9.48 1.82
C ALA A 311 17.75 8.77 0.46
N GLY A 312 18.04 7.46 0.39
CA GLY A 312 17.89 6.65 -0.81
C GLY A 312 16.44 6.48 -1.27
N ARG A 313 15.49 6.35 -0.34
CA ARG A 313 14.05 6.27 -0.63
C ARG A 313 13.51 7.59 -1.18
N ILE A 314 13.93 8.72 -0.60
CA ILE A 314 13.57 10.06 -1.12
C ILE A 314 14.12 10.24 -2.53
N LEU A 315 15.42 10.00 -2.73
CA LEU A 315 16.06 10.10 -4.05
C LEU A 315 15.42 9.17 -5.09
N ARG A 316 15.00 7.96 -4.70
CA ARG A 316 14.32 7.01 -5.58
C ARG A 316 13.07 7.62 -6.18
N GLU A 317 12.24 8.24 -5.36
CA GLU A 317 11.00 8.86 -5.81
C GLU A 317 11.28 10.14 -6.62
N GLU A 318 12.25 10.97 -6.22
CA GLU A 318 12.68 12.12 -7.03
C GLU A 318 13.11 11.70 -8.46
N PHE A 319 13.82 10.57 -8.60
CA PHE A 319 14.14 9.99 -9.91
C PHE A 319 12.93 9.37 -10.61
N ARG A 320 12.04 8.68 -9.88
CA ARG A 320 10.84 8.04 -10.45
C ARG A 320 9.91 9.08 -11.08
N PHE A 321 9.80 10.25 -10.46
CA PHE A 321 8.98 11.38 -10.93
C PHE A 321 9.75 12.35 -11.82
N GLY A 322 11.03 12.08 -12.10
CA GLY A 322 11.83 12.84 -13.07
C GLY A 322 12.21 14.25 -12.62
N LEU A 323 12.25 14.51 -11.30
CA LEU A 323 12.55 15.84 -10.76
C LEU A 323 14.00 16.30 -11.06
N PHE A 324 14.92 15.37 -11.29
CA PHE A 324 16.29 15.68 -11.72
C PHE A 324 16.32 16.25 -13.16
N GLU A 325 15.50 15.71 -14.05
CA GLU A 325 15.42 16.16 -15.44
C GLU A 325 14.47 17.36 -15.62
N HIS A 326 13.42 17.40 -14.81
CA HIS A 326 12.30 18.33 -14.90
C HIS A 326 11.97 18.89 -13.51
N PRO A 327 12.86 19.68 -12.89
CA PRO A 327 12.58 20.27 -11.60
C PRO A 327 11.36 21.19 -11.68
N SER A 328 10.48 21.08 -10.69
CA SER A 328 9.27 21.91 -10.62
C SER A 328 9.64 23.39 -10.46
N PRO A 329 8.90 24.30 -11.14
CA PRO A 329 9.06 25.73 -10.95
C PRO A 329 8.68 26.13 -9.52
N ASP A 330 9.14 27.30 -9.04
CA ASP A 330 8.76 27.82 -7.74
C ASP A 330 7.63 28.87 -7.91
N THR A 331 6.39 28.40 -7.99
CA THR A 331 5.23 29.21 -8.42
C THR A 331 4.00 29.10 -7.50
N PRO A 332 4.13 29.18 -6.16
CA PRO A 332 3.02 28.97 -5.23
C PRO A 332 1.89 30.01 -5.40
N GLY A 333 2.21 31.20 -5.94
CA GLY A 333 1.24 32.26 -6.24
C GLY A 333 0.55 32.18 -7.62
N ALA A 334 0.89 31.22 -8.48
CA ALA A 334 0.30 31.15 -9.83
C ALA A 334 -1.15 30.64 -9.79
N PRO A 335 -2.12 31.23 -10.50
CA PRO A 335 -3.47 30.69 -10.58
C PRO A 335 -3.47 29.34 -11.30
N ALA A 336 -4.19 28.35 -10.77
CA ALA A 336 -4.20 26.98 -11.28
C ALA A 336 -5.60 26.51 -11.74
N THR A 337 -6.66 27.05 -11.13
CA THR A 337 -8.05 26.69 -11.46
C THR A 337 -8.40 26.93 -12.92
N THR A 338 -9.08 25.96 -13.52
CA THR A 338 -9.64 26.07 -14.87
C THR A 338 -11.14 25.74 -14.88
N PRO A 339 -11.91 26.16 -15.90
CA PRO A 339 -13.30 25.73 -16.04
C PRO A 339 -13.49 24.22 -16.08
N ALA A 340 -12.49 23.45 -16.53
CA ALA A 340 -12.54 22.00 -16.52
C ALA A 340 -12.42 21.44 -15.09
N HIS A 341 -11.58 22.04 -14.24
CA HIS A 341 -11.48 21.68 -12.82
C HIS A 341 -12.80 21.95 -12.09
N LEU A 342 -13.42 23.11 -12.36
CA LEU A 342 -14.75 23.44 -11.82
C LEU A 342 -15.83 22.46 -12.28
N ALA A 343 -15.77 22.00 -13.54
CA ALA A 343 -16.69 20.98 -14.03
C ALA A 343 -16.53 19.63 -13.29
N VAL A 344 -15.30 19.25 -12.93
CA VAL A 344 -15.03 18.07 -12.10
C VAL A 344 -15.55 18.27 -10.68
N ALA A 345 -15.31 19.45 -10.07
CA ALA A 345 -15.84 19.79 -8.74
C ALA A 345 -17.38 19.68 -8.70
N LYS A 346 -18.07 20.27 -9.69
CA LYS A 346 -19.52 20.16 -9.84
C LYS A 346 -19.97 18.71 -10.01
N LYS A 347 -19.31 17.95 -10.89
CA LYS A 347 -19.66 16.54 -11.13
C LYS A 347 -19.48 15.68 -9.89
N ALA A 348 -18.40 15.90 -9.14
CA ALA A 348 -18.16 15.19 -7.90
C ALA A 348 -19.22 15.51 -6.83
N ALA A 349 -19.62 16.78 -6.71
CA ALA A 349 -20.73 17.17 -5.84
C ALA A 349 -22.08 16.55 -6.28
N GLU A 350 -22.38 16.53 -7.58
CA GLU A 350 -23.60 15.91 -8.12
C GLU A 350 -23.68 14.41 -7.87
N ASP A 351 -22.57 13.69 -8.10
CA ASP A 351 -22.50 12.24 -7.98
C ASP A 351 -22.33 11.77 -6.54
N GLY A 352 -21.74 12.60 -5.68
CA GLY A 352 -21.55 12.34 -4.26
C GLY A 352 -22.77 12.66 -3.41
N THR A 353 -23.63 13.58 -3.85
CA THR A 353 -24.86 13.91 -3.12
C THR A 353 -25.80 12.71 -3.09
N VAL A 354 -26.20 12.29 -1.88
CA VAL A 354 -27.07 11.14 -1.65
C VAL A 354 -28.50 11.60 -1.41
N LEU A 355 -29.45 11.10 -2.22
CA LEU A 355 -30.87 11.29 -1.94
C LEU A 355 -31.31 10.25 -0.89
N LEU A 356 -31.53 10.70 0.34
CA LEU A 356 -31.89 9.81 1.46
C LEU A 356 -33.40 9.52 1.52
N LYS A 357 -34.21 10.54 1.21
CA LYS A 357 -35.67 10.46 1.24
C LYS A 357 -36.27 11.21 0.06
N ASN A 358 -37.32 10.65 -0.54
CA ASN A 358 -38.14 11.30 -1.55
C ASN A 358 -39.58 10.74 -1.54
N ASP A 359 -40.47 11.45 -0.85
CA ASP A 359 -41.85 11.05 -0.64
C ASP A 359 -42.82 11.85 -1.53
N GLY A 360 -43.87 11.17 -2.01
CA GLY A 360 -44.98 11.81 -2.71
C GLY A 360 -44.65 12.37 -4.09
N GLY A 361 -43.50 12.02 -4.67
CA GLY A 361 -43.09 12.47 -6.01
C GLY A 361 -42.82 13.96 -6.10
N LEU A 362 -42.39 14.59 -4.99
CA LEU A 362 -42.03 16.01 -4.98
C LEU A 362 -40.77 16.29 -5.81
N LEU A 363 -39.74 15.45 -5.66
CA LEU A 363 -38.48 15.59 -6.38
C LEU A 363 -38.43 14.63 -7.59
N PRO A 364 -37.86 15.06 -8.74
CA PRO A 364 -37.33 16.40 -8.99
C PRO A 364 -38.42 17.46 -9.14
N LEU A 365 -38.08 18.71 -8.81
CA LEU A 365 -38.95 19.87 -8.96
C LEU A 365 -39.28 20.11 -10.43
N ASP A 366 -40.57 20.12 -10.73
CA ASP A 366 -41.11 20.39 -12.07
C ASP A 366 -41.44 21.88 -12.19
N PRO A 367 -40.67 22.68 -12.96
CA PRO A 367 -40.91 24.12 -13.10
C PRO A 367 -42.25 24.45 -13.80
N ALA A 368 -42.93 23.45 -14.39
CA ALA A 368 -44.29 23.63 -14.88
C ALA A 368 -45.36 23.56 -13.77
N LYS A 369 -45.00 23.07 -12.58
CA LYS A 369 -45.90 22.89 -11.43
C LYS A 369 -45.49 23.68 -10.19
N VAL A 370 -44.20 23.94 -10.03
CA VAL A 370 -43.63 24.72 -8.94
C VAL A 370 -43.38 26.13 -9.47
N HIS A 371 -44.04 27.13 -8.87
CA HIS A 371 -43.94 28.53 -9.25
C HIS A 371 -43.21 29.36 -8.20
N SER A 372 -42.99 28.82 -6.99
CA SER A 372 -42.31 29.48 -5.89
C SER A 372 -41.51 28.51 -5.02
N VAL A 373 -40.26 28.88 -4.73
CA VAL A 373 -39.33 28.12 -3.88
C VAL A 373 -38.79 29.03 -2.78
N ALA A 374 -38.99 28.63 -1.52
CA ALA A 374 -38.35 29.24 -0.37
C ALA A 374 -37.02 28.54 -0.09
N VAL A 375 -35.90 29.24 -0.25
CA VAL A 375 -34.57 28.75 0.15
C VAL A 375 -34.29 29.26 1.56
N ILE A 376 -34.08 28.35 2.50
CA ILE A 376 -34.07 28.65 3.94
C ILE A 376 -32.80 28.11 4.59
N GLY A 377 -32.25 28.82 5.56
CA GLY A 377 -31.11 28.37 6.37
C GLY A 377 -29.86 29.20 6.10
N ASP A 378 -29.05 29.44 7.14
CA ASP A 378 -27.87 30.30 7.07
C ASP A 378 -26.86 29.84 6.01
N GLY A 379 -26.64 28.52 5.92
CA GLY A 379 -25.77 27.91 4.92
C GLY A 379 -26.33 27.87 3.49
N ALA A 380 -27.54 28.36 3.25
CA ALA A 380 -28.04 28.48 1.87
C ALA A 380 -27.61 29.79 1.20
N GLY A 381 -27.12 30.77 1.96
CA GLY A 381 -26.70 32.08 1.50
C GLY A 381 -25.19 32.29 1.61
N LYS A 382 -24.78 33.51 1.99
CA LYS A 382 -23.37 33.93 2.09
C LYS A 382 -22.49 33.07 3.02
N ASN A 383 -23.10 32.36 3.96
CA ASN A 383 -22.40 31.51 4.95
C ASN A 383 -22.42 30.03 4.53
N THR A 384 -22.45 29.76 3.21
CA THR A 384 -22.48 28.38 2.68
C THR A 384 -21.29 27.58 3.21
N LEU A 385 -21.60 26.52 3.96
CA LEU A 385 -20.58 25.59 4.41
C LEU A 385 -20.26 24.62 3.27
N SER A 386 -19.10 24.80 2.66
CA SER A 386 -18.66 24.10 1.44
C SER A 386 -17.39 23.28 1.63
N SER A 387 -16.74 23.39 2.78
CA SER A 387 -15.52 22.67 3.17
C SER A 387 -15.50 22.49 4.69
N GLY A 388 -14.83 21.44 5.16
CA GLY A 388 -14.38 21.36 6.56
C GLY A 388 -13.18 22.27 6.83
N GLY A 389 -12.70 22.24 8.08
CA GLY A 389 -11.53 22.99 8.55
C GLY A 389 -10.21 22.22 8.45
N GLY A 390 -9.17 22.73 9.12
CA GLY A 390 -7.86 22.07 9.20
C GLY A 390 -6.99 22.20 7.95
N SER A 391 -5.98 21.34 7.87
CA SER A 391 -5.03 21.24 6.74
C SER A 391 -5.73 21.01 5.39
N ALA A 392 -6.86 20.32 5.38
CA ALA A 392 -7.64 20.04 4.17
C ALA A 392 -8.49 21.23 3.67
N HIS A 393 -8.54 22.34 4.39
CA HIS A 393 -9.33 23.50 4.00
C HIS A 393 -8.73 24.21 2.77
N ILE A 394 -9.53 24.38 1.72
CA ILE A 394 -9.14 25.11 0.51
C ILE A 394 -10.02 26.35 0.36
N ALA A 395 -9.43 27.54 0.24
CA ALA A 395 -10.19 28.78 0.10
C ALA A 395 -11.00 28.86 -1.22
N GLY A 396 -10.55 28.16 -2.27
CA GLY A 396 -11.17 28.14 -3.59
C GLY A 396 -11.06 29.48 -4.35
N THR A 397 -11.68 29.54 -5.54
CA THR A 397 -11.79 30.79 -6.33
C THR A 397 -13.11 31.54 -6.13
N GLY A 398 -13.96 31.05 -5.24
CA GLY A 398 -15.29 31.58 -4.95
C GLY A 398 -16.38 30.51 -5.04
N THR A 399 -17.24 30.45 -4.02
CA THR A 399 -18.32 29.46 -3.90
C THR A 399 -19.64 30.00 -4.46
N VAL A 400 -20.29 29.20 -5.31
CA VAL A 400 -21.67 29.47 -5.73
C VAL A 400 -22.61 29.05 -4.60
N THR A 401 -23.29 30.01 -3.98
CA THR A 401 -24.23 29.73 -2.89
C THR A 401 -25.43 28.91 -3.40
N PRO A 402 -26.04 28.05 -2.55
CA PRO A 402 -27.27 27.35 -2.90
C PRO A 402 -28.39 28.25 -3.40
N PHE A 403 -28.61 29.39 -2.75
CA PHE A 403 -29.61 30.35 -3.18
C PHE A 403 -29.34 30.85 -4.61
N ASP A 404 -28.10 31.26 -4.90
CA ASP A 404 -27.75 31.77 -6.23
C ASP A 404 -27.85 30.68 -7.30
N GLY A 405 -27.39 29.46 -7.02
CA GLY A 405 -27.48 28.32 -7.94
C GLY A 405 -28.92 27.91 -8.24
N ILE A 406 -29.75 27.77 -7.20
CA ILE A 406 -31.19 27.43 -7.34
C ILE A 406 -31.90 28.53 -8.12
N LYS A 407 -31.68 29.81 -7.79
CA LYS A 407 -32.28 30.95 -8.48
C LYS A 407 -31.86 31.02 -9.94
N ALA A 408 -30.58 30.83 -10.23
CA ALA A 408 -30.06 30.82 -11.59
C ALA A 408 -30.68 29.70 -12.42
N ARG A 409 -30.78 28.49 -11.87
CA ARG A 409 -31.37 27.33 -12.56
C ARG A 409 -32.89 27.45 -12.71
N ALA A 410 -33.60 27.99 -11.73
CA ALA A 410 -35.05 28.12 -11.77
C ALA A 410 -35.52 29.11 -12.85
N GLY A 411 -34.72 30.13 -13.16
CA GLY A 411 -35.01 31.14 -14.17
C GLY A 411 -36.14 32.07 -13.78
N SER A 412 -36.69 32.82 -14.75
CA SER A 412 -37.72 33.83 -14.48
C SER A 412 -39.14 33.27 -14.28
N GLY A 413 -39.35 31.96 -14.50
CA GLY A 413 -40.65 31.30 -14.39
C GLY A 413 -41.02 30.85 -12.97
N VAL A 414 -40.06 30.87 -12.05
CA VAL A 414 -40.21 30.42 -10.66
C VAL A 414 -39.63 31.49 -9.74
N THR A 415 -40.43 31.97 -8.79
CA THR A 415 -39.95 32.90 -7.76
C THR A 415 -39.07 32.15 -6.76
N VAL A 416 -37.83 32.59 -6.57
CA VAL A 416 -36.92 32.02 -5.58
C VAL A 416 -36.53 33.10 -4.58
N ASP A 417 -36.99 32.92 -3.34
CA ASP A 417 -36.78 33.85 -2.23
C ASP A 417 -35.97 33.18 -1.12
N TYR A 418 -35.25 33.99 -0.34
CA TYR A 418 -34.35 33.52 0.71
C TYR A 418 -34.78 34.00 2.10
N ALA A 419 -34.65 33.14 3.11
CA ALA A 419 -34.70 33.52 4.52
C ALA A 419 -33.61 32.79 5.31
N GLN A 420 -32.85 33.52 6.13
CA GLN A 420 -31.73 32.96 6.89
C GLN A 420 -32.17 31.87 7.89
N GLY A 421 -33.31 32.06 8.57
CA GLY A 421 -33.94 31.04 9.43
C GLY A 421 -33.25 30.76 10.78
N ASN A 422 -31.91 30.78 10.84
CA ASN A 422 -31.12 30.59 12.06
C ASN A 422 -29.84 31.47 12.02
N LEU A 423 -29.03 31.44 13.08
CA LEU A 423 -27.80 32.24 13.21
C LEU A 423 -26.53 31.49 12.77
N GLY A 424 -26.66 30.25 12.28
CA GLY A 424 -25.53 29.39 11.92
C GLY A 424 -24.78 28.79 13.12
N GLN A 425 -23.78 27.96 12.80
CA GLN A 425 -22.98 27.13 13.72
C GLN A 425 -22.29 27.91 14.86
N GLY A 426 -21.72 29.08 14.58
CA GLY A 426 -20.92 29.82 15.57
C GLY A 426 -21.72 30.54 16.65
N SER A 427 -23.05 30.56 16.56
CA SER A 427 -23.92 31.49 17.32
C SER A 427 -23.50 32.97 17.23
N ALA A 428 -22.53 33.28 16.35
CA ALA A 428 -21.89 34.56 16.21
C ALA A 428 -22.94 35.52 15.67
N LEU A 429 -23.24 36.54 16.47
CA LEU A 429 -24.21 37.52 16.05
C LEU A 429 -23.61 38.41 14.96
N PRO A 430 -24.40 38.87 13.97
CA PRO A 430 -23.93 39.82 12.98
C PRO A 430 -23.25 41.03 13.63
N ALA A 431 -22.07 41.40 13.13
CA ALA A 431 -21.33 42.56 13.61
C ALA A 431 -22.23 43.80 13.58
N ILE A 432 -22.20 44.58 14.66
CA ILE A 432 -23.01 45.79 14.77
C ILE A 432 -22.57 46.76 13.68
N GLU A 433 -23.52 47.23 12.87
CA GLU A 433 -23.26 48.15 11.76
C GLU A 433 -22.63 49.45 12.26
N SER A 434 -21.64 49.96 11.53
CA SER A 434 -20.86 51.14 11.94
C SER A 434 -21.73 52.39 12.18
N ASP A 435 -22.87 52.48 11.50
CA ASP A 435 -23.84 53.57 11.63
C ASP A 435 -24.44 53.67 13.05
N TYR A 436 -24.42 52.57 13.81
CA TYR A 436 -24.90 52.52 15.18
C TYR A 436 -23.77 52.70 16.21
N LEU A 437 -22.52 52.79 15.77
CA LEU A 437 -21.35 52.93 16.63
C LEU A 437 -20.75 54.33 16.47
N THR A 438 -20.46 55.01 17.58
CA THR A 438 -19.81 56.33 17.58
C THR A 438 -18.58 56.32 18.47
N PRO A 439 -17.40 56.74 17.98
CA PRO A 439 -16.17 56.72 18.77
C PRO A 439 -16.21 57.80 19.87
N PRO A 440 -15.32 57.75 20.87
CA PRO A 440 -15.29 58.71 21.98
C PRO A 440 -15.05 60.17 21.53
N SER A 441 -14.47 60.37 20.35
CA SER A 441 -14.32 61.71 19.74
C SER A 441 -15.66 62.37 19.39
N GLY A 442 -16.73 61.60 19.27
CA GLY A 442 -18.07 62.06 18.90
C GLY A 442 -18.26 62.35 17.40
N THR A 443 -17.24 62.10 16.57
CA THR A 443 -17.27 62.35 15.12
C THR A 443 -16.80 61.14 14.33
N GLY A 444 -17.61 60.70 13.35
CA GLY A 444 -17.35 59.50 12.54
C GLY A 444 -18.18 58.30 12.99
N HIS A 445 -17.93 57.15 12.37
CA HIS A 445 -18.61 55.88 12.64
C HIS A 445 -17.60 54.84 13.16
N GLY A 446 -18.01 54.00 14.11
CA GLY A 446 -17.18 52.94 14.70
C GLY A 446 -16.82 53.15 16.17
N LEU A 447 -15.82 52.40 16.64
CA LEU A 447 -15.28 52.45 18.01
C LEU A 447 -13.78 52.79 17.97
N GLN A 448 -13.26 53.45 19.00
CA GLN A 448 -11.82 53.65 19.13
C GLN A 448 -11.17 52.36 19.66
N GLY A 449 -10.32 51.73 18.85
CA GLY A 449 -9.50 50.59 19.22
C GLY A 449 -8.09 51.01 19.66
N ASP A 450 -7.73 50.66 20.89
CA ASP A 450 -6.39 50.79 21.47
C ASP A 450 -5.73 49.41 21.53
N TYR A 451 -4.58 49.24 20.89
CA TYR A 451 -3.91 47.95 20.70
C TYR A 451 -2.58 47.89 21.47
N TYR A 452 -2.33 46.81 22.20
CA TYR A 452 -1.20 46.65 23.13
C TYR A 452 -0.33 45.44 22.77
N PRO A 453 1.01 45.53 22.86
CA PRO A 453 1.93 44.43 22.57
C PRO A 453 2.09 43.46 23.75
N ASN A 454 0.99 43.20 24.47
CA ASN A 454 0.89 42.30 25.61
C ASN A 454 -0.58 41.85 25.77
N THR A 455 -0.82 40.80 26.56
CA THR A 455 -2.16 40.22 26.75
C THR A 455 -2.97 40.85 27.89
N ASP A 456 -2.37 41.74 28.68
CA ASP A 456 -3.02 42.37 29.84
C ASP A 456 -3.41 43.84 29.61
N SER A 457 -3.18 44.35 28.40
CA SER A 457 -3.40 45.74 28.01
C SER A 457 -2.69 46.75 28.92
N SER A 458 -1.50 46.41 29.40
CA SER A 458 -0.70 47.27 30.25
C SER A 458 0.18 48.25 29.45
N GLY A 459 0.45 49.42 30.03
CA GLY A 459 1.27 50.46 29.39
C GLY A 459 0.52 51.28 28.32
N PRO A 460 1.24 52.11 27.53
CA PRO A 460 0.65 52.85 26.42
C PRO A 460 0.32 51.92 25.24
N PRO A 461 -0.77 52.16 24.49
CA PRO A 461 -1.06 51.39 23.29
C PRO A 461 0.00 51.62 22.21
N ALA A 462 0.36 50.56 21.50
CA ALA A 462 1.25 50.62 20.34
C ALA A 462 0.55 51.23 19.11
N ALA A 463 -0.77 51.09 19.02
CA ALA A 463 -1.59 51.72 17.99
C ALA A 463 -2.97 52.12 18.53
N THR A 464 -3.48 53.25 18.07
CA THR A 464 -4.85 53.73 18.34
C THR A 464 -5.49 54.14 17.04
N ARG A 465 -6.70 53.64 16.75
CA ARG A 465 -7.46 54.00 15.54
C ARG A 465 -8.97 53.90 15.76
N THR A 466 -9.75 54.43 14.83
CA THR A 466 -11.20 54.20 14.78
C THR A 466 -11.48 53.02 13.86
N ASP A 467 -12.03 51.97 14.44
CA ASP A 467 -12.43 50.76 13.73
C ASP A 467 -13.94 50.85 13.44
N PRO A 468 -14.39 50.77 12.17
CA PRO A 468 -15.81 50.89 11.83
C PRO A 468 -16.70 49.88 12.55
N GLN A 469 -16.17 48.69 12.81
CA GLN A 469 -16.81 47.61 13.57
C GLN A 469 -15.73 46.87 14.38
N VAL A 470 -16.12 46.19 15.44
CA VAL A 470 -15.29 45.14 16.06
C VAL A 470 -15.67 43.83 15.37
N ALA A 471 -14.96 43.51 14.29
CA ALA A 471 -15.20 42.32 13.47
C ALA A 471 -13.89 41.96 12.77
N PHE A 472 -12.98 41.36 13.53
CA PHE A 472 -11.61 41.12 13.09
C PHE A 472 -11.27 39.64 13.11
N THR A 473 -10.55 39.20 12.09
CA THR A 473 -9.84 37.93 12.04
C THR A 473 -8.43 38.22 11.53
N TRP A 474 -7.42 37.99 12.35
CA TRP A 474 -6.02 38.26 11.99
C TRP A 474 -5.22 36.99 11.70
N THR A 475 -5.58 35.85 12.29
CA THR A 475 -4.94 34.52 12.20
C THR A 475 -3.50 34.54 11.69
N GLY A 476 -2.53 34.64 12.62
CA GLY A 476 -1.10 34.63 12.30
C GLY A 476 -0.54 35.93 11.73
N THR A 477 -1.34 36.99 11.58
CA THR A 477 -0.89 38.32 11.16
C THR A 477 -0.96 39.34 12.30
N THR A 478 -0.20 40.44 12.17
CA THR A 478 -0.19 41.52 13.17
C THR A 478 -1.39 42.47 12.99
N PRO A 479 -2.09 42.84 14.09
CA PRO A 479 -3.28 43.71 14.02
C PRO A 479 -2.94 45.18 13.69
N ALA A 480 -1.70 45.60 13.91
CA ALA A 480 -1.16 46.88 13.46
C ALA A 480 0.38 46.87 13.52
N PRO A 481 1.07 47.75 12.76
CA PRO A 481 2.52 47.89 12.89
C PRO A 481 2.97 48.10 14.34
N GLY A 482 3.97 47.33 14.77
CA GLY A 482 4.50 47.39 16.15
C GLY A 482 3.86 46.42 17.15
N LEU A 483 2.87 45.62 16.73
CA LEU A 483 2.29 44.54 17.53
C LEU A 483 2.83 43.17 17.09
N PRO A 484 2.97 42.20 18.01
CA PRO A 484 3.27 40.82 17.65
C PRO A 484 2.07 40.17 16.93
N ALA A 485 2.33 39.09 16.18
CA ALA A 485 1.27 38.32 15.51
C ALA A 485 0.43 37.47 16.47
N THR A 486 0.98 37.15 17.64
CA THR A 486 0.29 36.50 18.77
C THR A 486 0.68 37.21 20.06
N ASN A 487 0.00 36.95 21.18
CA ASN A 487 0.30 37.56 22.48
C ASN A 487 0.09 39.09 22.51
N PHE A 488 -1.03 39.57 21.98
CA PHE A 488 -1.43 40.98 22.00
C PHE A 488 -2.82 41.16 22.65
N SER A 489 -3.22 42.41 22.89
CA SER A 489 -4.58 42.74 23.34
C SER A 489 -5.10 44.01 22.69
N ALA A 490 -6.41 44.19 22.70
CA ALA A 490 -7.08 45.35 22.15
C ALA A 490 -8.26 45.76 23.03
N LYS A 491 -8.52 47.07 23.08
CA LYS A 491 -9.66 47.66 23.78
C LYS A 491 -10.43 48.57 22.85
N TRP A 492 -11.72 48.30 22.66
CA TRP A 492 -12.60 49.18 21.89
C TRP A 492 -13.54 49.94 22.79
N THR A 493 -13.61 51.26 22.63
CA THR A 493 -14.50 52.13 23.40
C THR A 493 -15.31 53.05 22.49
N GLY A 494 -16.51 53.41 22.93
CA GLY A 494 -17.41 54.33 22.23
C GLY A 494 -18.85 54.16 22.69
N THR A 495 -19.80 54.56 21.85
CA THR A 495 -21.23 54.41 22.15
C THR A 495 -21.96 53.62 21.08
N LEU A 496 -22.96 52.84 21.52
CA LEU A 496 -23.93 52.15 20.69
C LEU A 496 -25.26 52.89 20.72
N THR A 497 -25.80 53.29 19.56
CA THR A 497 -27.12 53.92 19.44
C THR A 497 -28.12 52.95 18.79
N PRO A 498 -29.02 52.33 19.56
CA PRO A 498 -29.95 51.33 19.04
C PRO A 498 -31.04 51.96 18.14
N PRO A 499 -31.42 51.34 17.01
CA PRO A 499 -32.48 51.86 16.13
C PRO A 499 -33.91 51.61 16.64
N ALA A 500 -34.09 50.65 17.54
CA ALA A 500 -35.40 50.24 18.05
C ALA A 500 -35.38 50.08 19.59
N THR A 501 -36.56 50.15 20.20
CA THR A 501 -36.72 49.89 21.64
C THR A 501 -37.06 48.42 21.84
N GLY A 502 -36.34 47.75 22.72
CA GLY A 502 -36.60 46.37 23.11
C GLY A 502 -35.36 45.67 23.64
N THR A 503 -35.47 44.35 23.83
CA THR A 503 -34.34 43.53 24.28
C THR A 503 -33.51 43.10 23.07
N TYR A 504 -32.26 43.56 23.05
CA TYR A 504 -31.26 43.13 22.08
C TYR A 504 -30.51 41.92 22.63
N THR A 505 -30.20 40.96 21.77
CA THR A 505 -29.15 39.99 22.09
C THR A 505 -27.84 40.62 21.66
N LEU A 506 -26.95 40.97 22.58
CA LEU A 506 -25.57 41.33 22.24
C LEU A 506 -24.71 40.07 22.31
N GLY A 507 -23.69 40.00 21.47
CA GLY A 507 -22.83 38.83 21.34
C GLY A 507 -21.38 39.26 21.24
N LEU A 508 -20.50 38.48 21.87
CA LEU A 508 -19.07 38.61 21.68
C LEU A 508 -18.52 37.24 21.30
N THR A 509 -18.00 37.16 20.09
CA THR A 509 -17.30 35.99 19.56
C THR A 509 -15.82 36.27 19.64
N SER A 510 -15.04 35.41 20.30
CA SER A 510 -13.58 35.54 20.34
C SER A 510 -12.87 34.21 20.39
N ASP A 511 -11.67 34.18 19.80
CA ASP A 511 -10.64 33.18 20.07
C ASP A 511 -9.69 33.77 21.12
N ASP A 512 -9.56 33.08 22.26
CA ASP A 512 -9.11 33.59 23.56
C ASP A 512 -10.02 34.67 24.18
N GLY A 513 -9.51 35.38 25.18
CA GLY A 513 -10.33 36.07 26.15
C GLY A 513 -10.92 37.39 25.67
N SER A 514 -12.21 37.59 25.95
CA SER A 514 -12.89 38.85 25.66
C SER A 514 -14.02 39.20 26.65
N ARG A 515 -14.36 40.48 26.76
CA ARG A 515 -15.41 41.00 27.66
C ARG A 515 -16.16 42.15 27.03
N LEU A 516 -17.47 42.23 27.29
CA LEU A 516 -18.30 43.39 26.95
C LEU A 516 -18.80 44.08 28.21
N ARG A 517 -18.62 45.40 28.28
CA ARG A 517 -19.33 46.26 29.23
C ARG A 517 -20.28 47.20 28.50
N VAL A 518 -21.49 47.34 29.02
CA VAL A 518 -22.50 48.31 28.58
C VAL A 518 -22.79 49.24 29.75
N ASP A 519 -22.64 50.55 29.55
CA ASP A 519 -22.74 51.57 30.61
C ASP A 519 -21.92 51.23 31.87
N GLY A 520 -20.73 50.67 31.66
CA GLY A 520 -19.80 50.26 32.72
C GLY A 520 -20.13 48.93 33.42
N GLN A 521 -21.28 48.32 33.14
CA GLN A 521 -21.65 46.99 33.64
C GLN A 521 -21.14 45.92 32.69
N GLN A 522 -20.36 44.96 33.19
CA GLN A 522 -19.99 43.77 32.42
C GLN A 522 -21.22 42.91 32.14
N VAL A 523 -21.55 42.75 30.87
CA VAL A 523 -22.71 41.96 30.40
C VAL A 523 -22.27 40.64 29.76
N ILE A 524 -21.05 40.58 29.20
CA ILE A 524 -20.46 39.36 28.67
C ILE A 524 -19.07 39.17 29.27
N ASP A 525 -18.79 37.95 29.74
CA ASP A 525 -17.47 37.50 30.17
C ASP A 525 -17.13 36.22 29.41
N ASN A 526 -16.22 36.33 28.46
CA ASN A 526 -15.67 35.24 27.67
C ASN A 526 -14.15 35.20 27.88
N TRP A 527 -13.70 35.37 29.12
CA TRP A 527 -12.27 35.53 29.45
C TRP A 527 -11.59 34.18 29.69
N GLY A 528 -10.44 33.96 29.08
CA GLY A 528 -9.64 32.74 29.17
C GLY A 528 -9.19 32.26 27.80
N ASP A 529 -8.24 31.33 27.76
CA ASP A 529 -7.75 30.75 26.51
C ASP A 529 -8.75 29.69 26.02
N HIS A 530 -9.22 29.81 24.79
CA HIS A 530 -10.18 28.90 24.19
C HIS A 530 -10.29 29.13 22.69
N ALA A 531 -10.68 28.08 21.95
CA ALA A 531 -11.08 28.21 20.55
C ALA A 531 -12.22 29.24 20.38
N ALA A 532 -12.37 29.78 19.17
CA ALA A 532 -13.41 30.74 18.83
C ALA A 532 -14.80 30.35 19.39
N ALA A 533 -15.30 31.14 20.35
CA ALA A 533 -16.57 30.88 21.03
C ALA A 533 -17.40 32.14 21.13
N THR A 534 -18.72 32.02 21.03
CA THR A 534 -19.66 33.14 21.22
C THR A 534 -20.32 33.08 22.58
N LYS A 535 -20.28 34.20 23.31
CA LYS A 535 -21.15 34.44 24.47
C LYS A 535 -22.13 35.55 24.15
N THR A 536 -23.36 35.42 24.64
CA THR A 536 -24.42 36.40 24.41
C THR A 536 -25.02 36.91 25.71
N ALA A 537 -25.52 38.15 25.68
CA ALA A 537 -26.29 38.75 26.76
C ALA A 537 -27.55 39.42 26.22
N GLN A 538 -28.67 39.29 26.93
CA GLN A 538 -29.90 40.01 26.64
C GLN A 538 -29.85 41.38 27.31
N VAL A 539 -29.83 42.46 26.53
CA VAL A 539 -29.70 43.83 27.02
C VAL A 539 -30.91 44.67 26.56
N PRO A 540 -31.72 45.21 27.49
CA PRO A 540 -32.80 46.12 27.13
C PRO A 540 -32.22 47.48 26.70
N LEU A 541 -32.50 47.88 25.47
CA LEU A 541 -32.06 49.15 24.90
C LEU A 541 -33.26 50.00 24.45
N THR A 542 -33.10 51.32 24.44
CA THR A 542 -34.14 52.29 24.04
C THR A 542 -33.72 52.99 22.76
N ALA A 543 -34.58 52.98 21.73
CA ALA A 543 -34.31 53.58 20.43
C ALA A 543 -33.74 55.00 20.55
N GLY A 544 -32.64 55.28 19.84
CA GLY A 544 -32.01 56.59 19.77
C GLY A 544 -31.32 57.06 21.06
N LYS A 545 -31.26 56.24 22.12
CA LYS A 545 -30.53 56.56 23.35
C LYS A 545 -29.15 55.88 23.32
N PRO A 546 -28.04 56.62 23.16
CA PRO A 546 -26.70 56.02 23.16
C PRO A 546 -26.37 55.39 24.52
N VAL A 547 -25.73 54.23 24.49
CA VAL A 547 -25.14 53.55 25.65
C VAL A 547 -23.64 53.41 25.45
N GLN A 548 -22.85 53.51 26.52
CA GLN A 548 -21.40 53.30 26.43
C GLN A 548 -21.12 51.82 26.20
N VAL A 549 -20.21 51.50 25.28
CA VAL A 549 -19.74 50.14 25.04
C VAL A 549 -18.22 50.08 25.17
N GLU A 550 -17.75 49.06 25.89
CA GLU A 550 -16.33 48.75 26.05
C GLU A 550 -16.11 47.26 25.79
N VAL A 551 -15.22 46.95 24.85
CA VAL A 551 -14.81 45.58 24.53
C VAL A 551 -13.35 45.42 24.91
N ASP A 552 -13.04 44.49 25.79
CA ASP A 552 -11.68 44.01 26.01
C ASP A 552 -11.46 42.72 25.22
N TYR A 553 -10.27 42.56 24.63
CA TYR A 553 -9.84 41.35 23.95
C TYR A 553 -8.36 41.09 24.22
N TYR A 554 -7.97 39.83 24.40
CA TYR A 554 -6.58 39.40 24.29
C TYR A 554 -6.47 38.14 23.45
N GLN A 555 -5.30 37.97 22.84
CA GLN A 555 -4.90 36.80 22.08
C GLN A 555 -3.68 36.18 22.77
N GLY A 556 -3.80 34.94 23.23
CA GLY A 556 -2.78 34.17 23.95
C GLY A 556 -2.01 33.17 23.07
N GLY A 557 -2.53 32.78 21.91
CA GLY A 557 -1.84 31.94 20.93
C GLY A 557 -2.80 31.32 19.91
N GLY A 558 -2.28 30.74 18.82
CA GLY A 558 -3.15 30.11 17.81
C GLY A 558 -3.89 31.11 16.91
N ASP A 559 -5.20 30.91 16.74
CA ASP A 559 -6.06 31.75 15.92
C ASP A 559 -6.24 33.15 16.54
N SER A 560 -6.91 34.06 15.84
CA SER A 560 -7.22 35.37 16.43
C SER A 560 -8.44 35.99 15.75
N THR A 561 -9.57 35.88 16.43
CA THR A 561 -10.82 36.53 16.01
C THR A 561 -11.49 37.24 17.17
N VAL A 562 -12.15 38.36 16.87
CA VAL A 562 -13.06 39.03 17.79
C VAL A 562 -14.17 39.75 17.03
N THR A 563 -15.42 39.51 17.42
CA THR A 563 -16.61 40.17 16.85
C THR A 563 -17.55 40.64 17.95
N LEU A 564 -17.91 41.92 17.95
CA LEU A 564 -19.05 42.47 18.69
C LEU A 564 -20.27 42.46 17.77
N GLY A 565 -21.22 41.59 18.06
CA GLY A 565 -22.43 41.42 17.27
C GLY A 565 -23.72 41.68 18.04
N TRP A 566 -24.83 41.79 17.31
CA TRP A 566 -26.15 41.89 17.92
C TRP A 566 -27.28 41.24 17.11
N LEU A 567 -28.38 40.94 17.81
CA LEU A 567 -29.69 40.63 17.25
C LEU A 567 -30.70 41.65 17.80
N PRO A 568 -31.27 42.53 16.95
CA PRO A 568 -32.31 43.47 17.36
C PRO A 568 -33.61 42.80 17.85
N PRO A 569 -34.40 43.47 18.72
CA PRO A 569 -35.68 42.97 19.18
C PRO A 569 -36.65 42.72 18.01
N GLY A 570 -37.42 41.63 18.10
CA GLY A 570 -38.43 41.26 17.11
C GLY A 570 -37.91 40.45 15.91
N GLN A 571 -36.63 40.07 15.90
CA GLN A 571 -36.05 39.15 14.92
C GLN A 571 -36.42 37.69 15.25
N ASP A 572 -37.61 37.25 14.86
CA ASP A 572 -38.01 35.83 14.88
C ASP A 572 -37.55 35.15 13.57
N LEU A 573 -36.26 34.76 13.50
CA LEU A 573 -35.70 34.15 12.28
C LEU A 573 -36.43 32.86 11.87
N PRO A 574 -36.74 31.91 12.78
CA PRO A 574 -37.53 30.73 12.42
C PRO A 574 -38.95 31.08 11.96
N GLY A 575 -39.62 32.04 12.60
CA GLY A 575 -40.95 32.48 12.19
C GLY A 575 -40.96 33.18 10.83
N GLN A 576 -39.94 33.97 10.52
CA GLN A 576 -39.75 34.57 9.18
C GLN A 576 -39.56 33.48 8.11
N ALA A 577 -38.74 32.48 8.40
CA ALA A 577 -38.54 31.33 7.52
C ALA A 577 -39.83 30.52 7.31
N ALA A 578 -40.56 30.22 8.39
CA ALA A 578 -41.85 29.55 8.33
C ALA A 578 -42.90 30.36 7.53
N ALA A 579 -42.92 31.68 7.69
CA ALA A 579 -43.81 32.57 6.94
C ALA A 579 -43.47 32.62 5.44
N LEU A 580 -42.19 32.53 5.07
CA LEU A 580 -41.78 32.41 3.67
C LEU A 580 -42.13 31.03 3.09
N ALA A 581 -41.88 29.97 3.86
CA ALA A 581 -42.22 28.60 3.49
C ALA A 581 -43.74 28.45 3.23
N ALA A 582 -44.59 28.99 4.09
CA ALA A 582 -46.05 28.91 3.95
C ALA A 582 -46.60 29.59 2.68
N LYS A 583 -45.86 30.54 2.10
CA LYS A 583 -46.25 31.28 0.88
C LYS A 583 -45.67 30.67 -0.39
N SER A 584 -44.78 29.69 -0.26
CA SER A 584 -44.07 29.06 -1.38
C SER A 584 -44.62 27.67 -1.66
N ASP A 585 -44.51 27.19 -2.89
CA ASP A 585 -44.95 25.84 -3.25
C ASP A 585 -44.06 24.77 -2.62
N VAL A 586 -42.77 25.07 -2.48
CA VAL A 586 -41.72 24.21 -1.92
C VAL A 586 -40.81 25.02 -0.99
N ALA A 587 -40.39 24.40 0.12
CA ALA A 587 -39.34 24.94 0.98
C ALA A 587 -38.10 24.03 0.89
N VAL A 588 -36.93 24.61 0.64
CA VAL A 588 -35.63 23.93 0.65
C VAL A 588 -34.84 24.48 1.83
N VAL A 589 -34.69 23.69 2.89
CA VAL A 589 -34.01 24.07 4.13
C VAL A 589 -32.60 23.49 4.14
N TYR A 590 -31.60 24.35 4.29
CA TYR A 590 -30.22 23.95 4.50
C TYR A 590 -29.93 23.84 5.99
N ALA A 591 -29.31 22.72 6.36
CA ALA A 591 -28.72 22.53 7.67
C ALA A 591 -27.30 22.00 7.51
N ASN A 592 -26.40 22.44 8.38
CA ASN A 592 -24.97 22.16 8.23
C ASN A 592 -24.36 21.82 9.58
N ASP A 593 -23.25 21.06 9.57
CA ASP A 593 -22.37 20.87 10.71
C ASP A 593 -20.92 21.13 10.36
N PHE A 594 -20.18 21.84 11.21
CA PHE A 594 -18.78 22.18 10.94
C PHE A 594 -17.85 21.22 11.66
N GLU A 595 -17.03 20.54 10.87
CA GLU A 595 -16.02 19.59 11.32
C GLU A 595 -14.63 20.11 10.93
N SER A 596 -13.65 19.90 11.82
CA SER A 596 -12.29 20.36 11.60
C SER A 596 -11.28 19.42 12.25
N GLU A 597 -10.13 19.30 11.61
CA GLU A 597 -8.90 18.84 12.25
C GLU A 597 -8.67 19.55 13.59
N GLY A 598 -8.15 18.81 14.58
CA GLY A 598 -7.82 19.31 15.91
C GLY A 598 -8.95 19.27 16.93
N SER A 599 -10.19 18.99 16.52
CA SER A 599 -11.32 18.86 17.43
C SER A 599 -12.36 17.86 16.96
N ASP A 600 -12.78 16.96 17.84
CA ASP A 600 -13.91 16.08 17.57
C ASP A 600 -15.26 16.73 17.94
N LEU A 601 -16.33 16.25 17.30
CA LEU A 601 -17.69 16.63 17.66
C LEU A 601 -18.10 16.06 19.02
N ALA A 602 -18.86 16.86 19.78
CA ALA A 602 -19.40 16.43 21.07
C ALA A 602 -20.62 15.50 20.94
N ASP A 603 -21.38 15.64 19.85
CA ASP A 603 -22.59 14.89 19.53
C ASP A 603 -22.74 14.79 17.99
N ILE A 604 -23.78 14.10 17.52
CA ILE A 604 -24.16 13.96 16.12
C ILE A 604 -25.53 14.59 15.82
N ASP A 605 -26.02 15.44 16.71
CA ASP A 605 -27.21 16.27 16.51
C ASP A 605 -26.85 17.57 15.76
N LEU A 606 -27.69 17.98 14.81
CA LEU A 606 -27.54 19.30 14.18
C LEU A 606 -27.59 20.43 15.24
N PRO A 607 -26.59 21.31 15.31
CA PRO A 607 -26.52 22.31 16.37
C PRO A 607 -27.21 23.63 15.98
N ALA A 608 -27.04 24.67 16.80
CA ALA A 608 -27.55 26.04 16.59
C ALA A 608 -29.06 26.12 16.27
N ASP A 609 -29.87 25.31 16.96
CA ASP A 609 -31.34 25.24 16.83
C ASP A 609 -31.85 24.86 15.41
N GLN A 610 -31.00 24.33 14.54
CA GLN A 610 -31.37 23.93 13.17
C GLN A 610 -32.50 22.89 13.15
N ASN A 611 -32.52 21.95 14.09
CA ASN A 611 -33.63 21.00 14.27
C ASN A 611 -34.98 21.71 14.51
N LYS A 612 -35.00 22.81 15.28
CA LYS A 612 -36.21 23.60 15.53
C LYS A 612 -36.64 24.39 14.29
N LEU A 613 -35.67 24.92 13.52
CA LEU A 613 -35.95 25.60 12.26
C LEU A 613 -36.63 24.65 11.27
N ILE A 614 -36.08 23.45 11.08
CA ILE A 614 -36.64 22.45 10.17
C ILE A 614 -38.06 22.07 10.61
N ASP A 615 -38.28 21.86 11.90
CA ASP A 615 -39.61 21.58 12.45
C ASP A 615 -40.62 22.71 12.18
N ALA A 616 -40.22 23.96 12.39
CA ALA A 616 -41.08 25.13 12.15
C ALA A 616 -41.43 25.27 10.66
N VAL A 617 -40.46 25.08 9.77
CA VAL A 617 -40.66 25.15 8.32
C VAL A 617 -41.52 24.00 7.81
N ALA A 618 -41.25 22.76 8.23
CA ALA A 618 -42.02 21.59 7.83
C ALA A 618 -43.48 21.66 8.30
N ALA A 619 -43.73 22.25 9.48
CA ALA A 619 -45.08 22.52 9.96
C ALA A 619 -45.82 23.57 9.11
N ALA A 620 -45.09 24.56 8.59
CA ALA A 620 -45.65 25.64 7.76
C ALA A 620 -45.83 25.22 6.29
N ASN A 621 -44.96 24.34 5.77
CA ASN A 621 -45.02 23.82 4.41
C ASN A 621 -44.74 22.31 4.36
N PRO A 622 -45.74 21.46 4.06
CA PRO A 622 -45.55 20.01 3.97
C PRO A 622 -44.72 19.56 2.75
N ASN A 623 -44.41 20.46 1.81
CA ASN A 623 -43.47 20.23 0.70
C ASN A 623 -42.06 20.73 1.06
N THR A 624 -41.57 20.33 2.23
CA THR A 624 -40.23 20.66 2.68
C THR A 624 -39.22 19.62 2.22
N VAL A 625 -38.10 20.09 1.67
CA VAL A 625 -36.89 19.33 1.34
C VAL A 625 -35.76 19.86 2.22
N VAL A 626 -34.99 18.97 2.83
CA VAL A 626 -33.79 19.33 3.59
C VAL A 626 -32.54 18.98 2.79
N VAL A 627 -31.56 19.87 2.78
CA VAL A 627 -30.22 19.62 2.24
C VAL A 627 -29.24 19.73 3.40
N LEU A 628 -28.49 18.67 3.65
CA LEU A 628 -27.48 18.59 4.69
C LEU A 628 -26.11 18.88 4.07
N ASN A 629 -25.39 19.85 4.62
CA ASN A 629 -23.96 19.99 4.38
C ASN A 629 -23.19 19.62 5.64
N THR A 630 -22.94 18.33 5.81
CA THR A 630 -22.34 17.73 7.02
C THR A 630 -21.17 16.85 6.61
N GLY A 631 -20.08 16.86 7.38
CA GLY A 631 -18.89 16.07 7.03
C GLY A 631 -19.08 14.56 7.23
N SER A 632 -19.94 14.21 8.19
CA SER A 632 -20.25 12.87 8.64
C SER A 632 -21.76 12.70 8.93
N ALA A 633 -22.12 11.60 9.60
CA ALA A 633 -23.51 11.28 9.88
C ALA A 633 -24.12 12.15 11.00
N VAL A 634 -25.35 12.63 10.77
CA VAL A 634 -26.16 13.37 11.76
C VAL A 634 -27.51 12.70 12.02
N THR A 635 -28.10 12.95 13.19
CA THR A 635 -29.47 12.54 13.52
C THR A 635 -30.50 13.42 12.80
N MET A 636 -31.70 12.87 12.57
CA MET A 636 -32.79 13.57 11.86
C MET A 636 -34.14 13.41 12.59
N PRO A 637 -34.33 14.02 13.77
CA PRO A 637 -35.57 13.85 14.56
C PRO A 637 -36.84 14.35 13.83
N TRP A 638 -36.66 15.22 12.83
CA TRP A 638 -37.72 15.80 11.98
C TRP A 638 -38.00 14.99 10.70
N LEU A 639 -37.31 13.88 10.45
CA LEU A 639 -37.33 13.15 9.18
C LEU A 639 -38.75 12.79 8.69
N ALA A 640 -39.65 12.43 9.59
CA ALA A 640 -41.03 12.05 9.25
C ALA A 640 -41.91 13.24 8.79
N LYS A 641 -41.45 14.48 9.00
CA LYS A 641 -42.21 15.72 8.70
C LYS A 641 -41.86 16.33 7.35
N VAL A 642 -40.79 15.87 6.70
CA VAL A 642 -40.30 16.41 5.43
C VAL A 642 -40.50 15.40 4.29
N LYS A 643 -40.51 15.88 3.04
CA LYS A 643 -40.70 15.04 1.85
C LYS A 643 -39.40 14.64 1.18
N GLY A 644 -38.36 15.45 1.27
CA GLY A 644 -37.07 15.19 0.65
C GLY A 644 -35.92 15.40 1.63
N VAL A 645 -34.87 14.58 1.52
CA VAL A 645 -33.60 14.81 2.21
C VAL A 645 -32.45 14.48 1.25
N PHE A 646 -31.57 15.45 1.06
CA PHE A 646 -30.27 15.27 0.43
C PHE A 646 -29.17 15.36 1.48
N GLU A 647 -28.23 14.41 1.44
CA GLU A 647 -26.92 14.54 2.05
C GLU A 647 -25.94 15.03 0.98
N ALA A 648 -25.51 16.28 1.05
CA ALA A 648 -24.63 16.93 0.09
C ALA A 648 -23.18 17.02 0.57
N TRP A 649 -22.90 16.57 1.80
CA TRP A 649 -21.59 16.61 2.44
C TRP A 649 -21.01 18.03 2.50
N TYR A 650 -19.70 18.18 2.34
CA TYR A 650 -19.12 19.46 1.91
C TYR A 650 -18.94 19.45 0.39
N PRO A 651 -19.81 20.10 -0.40
CA PRO A 651 -19.85 19.94 -1.85
C PRO A 651 -18.83 20.81 -2.62
N GLY A 652 -17.90 21.48 -1.93
CA GLY A 652 -16.93 22.37 -2.54
C GLY A 652 -17.55 23.63 -3.18
N GLN A 653 -16.76 24.31 -4.01
CA GLN A 653 -17.13 25.65 -4.50
C GLN A 653 -18.30 25.67 -5.50
N GLU A 654 -18.65 24.52 -6.08
CA GLU A 654 -19.78 24.37 -7.01
C GLU A 654 -21.10 23.95 -6.32
N SER A 655 -21.13 24.02 -4.98
CA SER A 655 -22.26 23.68 -4.10
C SER A 655 -23.64 24.00 -4.69
N GLY A 656 -23.90 25.28 -4.97
CA GLY A 656 -25.21 25.73 -5.43
C GLY A 656 -25.58 25.24 -6.83
N ASN A 657 -24.59 25.09 -7.72
CA ASN A 657 -24.83 24.59 -9.07
C ASN A 657 -25.15 23.09 -9.06
N ALA A 658 -24.47 22.30 -8.23
CA ALA A 658 -24.68 20.86 -8.10
C ALA A 658 -26.08 20.56 -7.53
N ILE A 659 -26.42 21.16 -6.39
CA ILE A 659 -27.71 20.90 -5.74
C ILE A 659 -28.89 21.43 -6.56
N ALA A 660 -28.74 22.55 -7.28
CA ALA A 660 -29.77 23.02 -8.21
C ALA A 660 -30.01 22.01 -9.34
N SER A 661 -28.94 21.42 -9.89
CA SER A 661 -29.04 20.40 -10.94
C SER A 661 -29.80 19.16 -10.46
N LEU A 662 -29.60 18.75 -9.20
CA LEU A 662 -30.30 17.63 -8.58
C LEU A 662 -31.75 17.97 -8.23
N LEU A 663 -32.01 19.13 -7.61
CA LEU A 663 -33.35 19.56 -7.23
C LEU A 663 -34.30 19.61 -8.44
N PHE A 664 -33.84 20.16 -9.57
CA PHE A 664 -34.65 20.24 -10.80
C PHE A 664 -34.52 19.02 -11.71
N GLY A 665 -33.70 18.03 -11.35
CA GLY A 665 -33.54 16.77 -12.09
C GLY A 665 -32.92 16.94 -13.47
N ASP A 666 -31.99 17.89 -13.63
CA ASP A 666 -31.08 17.97 -14.77
C ASP A 666 -30.14 16.78 -14.79
N THR A 667 -29.74 16.35 -13.59
CA THR A 667 -29.10 15.08 -13.33
C THR A 667 -29.90 14.30 -12.29
N THR A 668 -29.74 12.98 -12.33
CA THR A 668 -30.42 12.05 -11.42
C THR A 668 -29.48 11.74 -10.26
N PRO A 669 -29.93 11.86 -8.99
CA PRO A 669 -29.14 11.46 -7.83
C PRO A 669 -28.66 10.01 -7.97
N SER A 670 -27.37 9.80 -7.69
CA SER A 670 -26.71 8.50 -7.82
C SER A 670 -25.76 8.17 -6.67
N GLY A 671 -25.56 9.10 -5.73
CA GLY A 671 -24.73 8.86 -4.56
C GLY A 671 -25.31 7.77 -3.65
N LYS A 672 -24.42 7.08 -2.94
CA LYS A 672 -24.67 6.02 -1.97
C LYS A 672 -23.87 6.33 -0.70
N LEU A 673 -24.42 6.10 0.48
CA LEU A 673 -23.75 6.43 1.73
C LEU A 673 -22.44 5.62 1.91
N PRO A 674 -21.27 6.25 2.08
CA PRO A 674 -20.01 5.57 2.37
C PRO A 674 -19.81 5.32 3.88
N VAL A 675 -20.76 5.78 4.71
CA VAL A 675 -20.80 5.59 6.17
C VAL A 675 -22.24 5.30 6.61
N THR A 676 -22.42 4.55 7.68
CA THR A 676 -23.74 4.23 8.24
C THR A 676 -24.26 5.40 9.06
N PHE A 677 -25.49 5.83 8.83
CA PHE A 677 -26.13 6.89 9.61
C PHE A 677 -26.85 6.28 10.83
N PRO A 678 -26.36 6.49 12.07
CA PRO A 678 -27.02 5.99 13.27
C PRO A 678 -28.39 6.64 13.49
N ALA A 679 -29.30 5.93 14.16
CA ALA A 679 -30.55 6.53 14.65
C ALA A 679 -30.35 7.37 15.92
N SER A 680 -29.28 7.10 16.68
CA SER A 680 -28.87 7.88 17.85
C SER A 680 -27.41 7.60 18.21
N LEU A 681 -26.81 8.46 19.03
CA LEU A 681 -25.40 8.33 19.42
C LEU A 681 -25.13 7.01 20.17
N GLU A 682 -26.11 6.43 20.85
CA GLU A 682 -25.95 5.15 21.55
C GLU A 682 -25.78 3.95 20.61
N GLN A 683 -26.05 4.10 19.31
CA GLN A 683 -25.91 3.02 18.33
C GLN A 683 -24.52 2.93 17.69
N VAL A 684 -23.68 3.95 17.85
CA VAL A 684 -22.33 3.98 17.23
C VAL A 684 -21.44 2.89 17.86
N PRO A 685 -20.44 2.36 17.14
CA PRO A 685 -19.56 1.32 17.68
C PRO A 685 -18.74 1.78 18.90
N ALA A 686 -18.31 3.05 18.93
CA ALA A 686 -17.54 3.63 20.02
C ALA A 686 -18.43 4.41 21.03
N SER A 687 -19.47 3.75 21.55
CA SER A 687 -20.50 4.39 22.39
C SER A 687 -20.15 4.50 23.89
N THR A 688 -19.00 3.98 24.34
CA THR A 688 -18.61 4.00 25.76
C THR A 688 -17.43 4.95 26.02
N PRO A 689 -17.27 5.48 27.25
CA PRO A 689 -16.13 6.34 27.60
C PRO A 689 -14.77 5.68 27.37
N GLN A 690 -14.67 4.35 27.52
CA GLN A 690 -13.46 3.60 27.24
C GLN A 690 -13.11 3.60 25.75
N GLN A 691 -14.11 3.63 24.87
CA GLN A 691 -13.92 3.62 23.42
C GLN A 691 -13.82 5.04 22.83
N TRP A 692 -14.39 6.06 23.48
CA TRP A 692 -14.38 7.44 23.01
C TRP A 692 -14.49 8.46 24.17
N PRO A 693 -13.54 9.41 24.32
CA PRO A 693 -12.22 9.48 23.66
C PRO A 693 -11.16 8.64 24.40
N GLY A 694 -11.57 7.75 25.32
CA GLY A 694 -10.68 6.94 26.15
C GLY A 694 -10.69 7.34 27.63
N VAL A 695 -10.16 6.46 28.48
CA VAL A 695 -10.00 6.67 29.93
C VAL A 695 -8.55 6.42 30.30
N ASP A 696 -7.97 7.27 31.15
CA ASP A 696 -6.58 7.19 31.60
C ASP A 696 -5.57 7.13 30.43
N GLY A 697 -5.88 7.85 29.34
CA GLY A 697 -5.06 7.93 28.15
C GLY A 697 -5.11 6.69 27.25
N LYS A 698 -6.05 5.77 27.46
CA LYS A 698 -6.25 4.57 26.63
C LYS A 698 -7.60 4.60 25.92
N VAL A 699 -7.58 4.44 24.60
CA VAL A 699 -8.76 4.34 23.74
C VAL A 699 -8.95 2.88 23.34
N GLN A 700 -9.99 2.23 23.83
CA GLN A 700 -10.25 0.82 23.55
C GLN A 700 -10.94 0.67 22.19
N TYR A 701 -10.33 -0.08 21.28
CA TYR A 701 -10.94 -0.45 19.99
C TYR A 701 -11.61 -1.82 20.14
N SER A 702 -12.45 -1.95 21.18
CA SER A 702 -13.04 -3.22 21.62
C SER A 702 -14.13 -3.78 20.70
N GLU A 703 -14.63 -2.97 19.77
CA GLU A 703 -15.49 -3.40 18.68
C GLU A 703 -14.76 -4.31 17.67
N GLY A 704 -13.43 -4.29 17.64
CA GLY A 704 -12.62 -5.13 16.76
C GLY A 704 -13.01 -4.96 15.29
N LEU A 705 -13.34 -6.07 14.61
CA LEU A 705 -13.77 -6.07 13.20
C LEU A 705 -15.15 -5.45 12.97
N ASP A 706 -15.95 -5.30 14.02
CA ASP A 706 -17.34 -4.82 13.93
C ASP A 706 -17.37 -3.28 13.87
N VAL A 707 -16.77 -2.68 12.83
CA VAL A 707 -16.77 -1.23 12.53
C VAL A 707 -17.77 -0.89 11.42
N GLY A 708 -18.44 0.26 11.54
CA GLY A 708 -19.43 0.71 10.56
C GLY A 708 -20.61 -0.26 10.47
N TYR A 709 -21.15 -0.50 9.28
CA TYR A 709 -22.27 -1.43 9.06
C TYR A 709 -22.06 -2.83 9.66
N ARG A 710 -20.81 -3.29 9.81
CA ARG A 710 -20.47 -4.57 10.48
C ARG A 710 -20.95 -4.59 11.93
N TRP A 711 -20.80 -3.47 12.66
CA TRP A 711 -21.36 -3.27 14.00
C TRP A 711 -22.88 -3.46 14.02
N TYR A 712 -23.59 -2.78 13.12
CA TYR A 712 -25.04 -2.83 13.08
C TYR A 712 -25.56 -4.23 12.72
N ASP A 713 -24.86 -4.95 11.84
CA ASP A 713 -25.14 -6.36 11.54
C ASP A 713 -24.98 -7.22 12.80
N LYS A 714 -23.85 -7.06 13.50
CA LYS A 714 -23.52 -7.83 14.70
C LYS A 714 -24.51 -7.61 15.83
N GLN A 715 -24.85 -6.35 16.09
CA GLN A 715 -25.75 -5.95 17.16
C GLN A 715 -27.23 -6.07 16.77
N ASN A 716 -27.53 -6.42 15.51
CA ASN A 716 -28.88 -6.44 14.96
C ASN A 716 -29.62 -5.10 15.18
N LEU A 717 -28.91 -4.00 14.91
CA LEU A 717 -29.43 -2.63 15.01
C LEU A 717 -29.93 -2.15 13.64
N ALA A 718 -31.07 -1.46 13.66
CA ALA A 718 -31.55 -0.73 12.50
C ALA A 718 -30.96 0.69 12.52
N PRO A 719 -30.04 1.03 11.60
CA PRO A 719 -29.56 2.41 11.45
C PRO A 719 -30.67 3.29 10.86
N LEU A 720 -30.49 4.61 10.95
CA LEU A 720 -31.37 5.57 10.26
C LEU A 720 -31.28 5.37 8.74
N TYR A 721 -30.04 5.27 8.22
CA TYR A 721 -29.76 4.83 6.86
C TYR A 721 -28.52 3.92 6.85
N PRO A 722 -28.57 2.77 6.15
CA PRO A 722 -27.46 1.83 6.14
C PRO A 722 -26.37 2.22 5.15
N PHE A 723 -25.16 1.72 5.36
CA PHE A 723 -24.06 1.81 4.38
C PHE A 723 -24.50 1.37 2.98
N GLY A 724 -24.03 2.10 1.97
CA GLY A 724 -24.32 1.88 0.56
C GLY A 724 -25.71 2.33 0.13
N TYR A 725 -26.53 2.95 0.99
CA TYR A 725 -27.88 3.38 0.66
C TYR A 725 -27.91 4.71 -0.10
N GLY A 726 -28.83 4.83 -1.07
CA GLY A 726 -29.14 6.09 -1.75
C GLY A 726 -30.21 5.90 -2.81
N LEU A 727 -31.19 6.80 -2.83
CA LEU A 727 -32.31 6.78 -3.77
C LEU A 727 -31.94 7.42 -5.11
N SER A 728 -32.80 7.20 -6.10
CA SER A 728 -32.71 7.76 -7.44
C SER A 728 -34.08 8.28 -7.90
N TYR A 729 -34.10 9.10 -8.96
CA TYR A 729 -35.34 9.51 -9.64
C TYR A 729 -35.86 8.47 -10.64
N THR A 730 -35.11 7.38 -10.81
CA THR A 730 -35.54 6.19 -11.54
C THR A 730 -35.42 4.97 -10.65
N SER A 731 -35.84 3.79 -11.13
CA SER A 731 -35.80 2.54 -10.38
C SER A 731 -34.91 1.53 -11.07
N PHE A 732 -34.26 0.65 -10.30
CA PHE A 732 -33.36 -0.38 -10.83
C PHE A 732 -33.77 -1.78 -10.37
N GLN A 733 -33.43 -2.78 -11.19
CA GLN A 733 -33.62 -4.19 -10.86
C GLN A 733 -32.32 -4.95 -11.10
N PHE A 734 -31.97 -5.78 -10.12
CA PHE A 734 -30.85 -6.72 -10.18
C PHE A 734 -31.35 -8.13 -10.55
N SER A 735 -30.67 -8.80 -11.48
CA SER A 735 -31.02 -10.17 -11.91
C SER A 735 -29.82 -10.95 -12.44
N ASN A 736 -30.02 -12.23 -12.79
CA ASN A 736 -29.05 -13.05 -13.51
C ASN A 736 -27.65 -13.12 -12.86
N LEU A 737 -27.59 -13.29 -11.53
CA LEU A 737 -26.34 -13.52 -10.83
C LEU A 737 -25.63 -14.77 -11.39
N LYS A 738 -24.34 -14.64 -11.67
CA LYS A 738 -23.46 -15.74 -12.01
C LYS A 738 -22.13 -15.58 -11.26
N VAL A 739 -21.75 -16.62 -10.53
CA VAL A 739 -20.39 -16.82 -10.04
C VAL A 739 -19.75 -17.83 -11.00
N ASP A 740 -18.65 -17.47 -11.66
CA ASP A 740 -18.07 -18.23 -12.77
C ASP A 740 -17.27 -19.48 -12.37
N GLY A 741 -17.31 -19.87 -11.10
CA GLY A 741 -16.74 -21.10 -10.58
C GLY A 741 -17.40 -21.53 -9.27
N SER A 742 -17.30 -22.82 -8.95
CA SER A 742 -17.82 -23.39 -7.70
C SER A 742 -16.77 -23.45 -6.58
N THR A 743 -15.50 -23.21 -6.90
CA THR A 743 -14.40 -23.30 -5.94
C THR A 743 -13.36 -22.20 -6.13
N LEU A 744 -12.80 -21.70 -5.02
CA LEU A 744 -11.69 -20.74 -4.99
C LEU A 744 -10.48 -21.38 -4.29
N GLY A 745 -9.31 -21.32 -4.93
CA GLY A 745 -8.02 -21.74 -4.34
C GLY A 745 -7.15 -20.54 -3.97
N GLU A 746 -6.00 -20.76 -3.33
CA GLU A 746 -5.14 -19.68 -2.78
C GLU A 746 -4.62 -18.63 -3.76
N ASN A 747 -4.55 -18.94 -5.06
CA ASN A 747 -4.19 -17.98 -6.10
C ASN A 747 -5.34 -17.80 -7.11
N GLY A 748 -6.54 -18.21 -6.71
CA GLY A 748 -7.72 -18.21 -7.56
C GLY A 748 -8.32 -16.81 -7.71
N ARG A 749 -9.07 -16.66 -8.78
CA ARG A 749 -10.01 -15.55 -9.00
C ARG A 749 -11.33 -16.16 -9.46
N LEU A 750 -12.42 -15.58 -9.00
CA LEU A 750 -13.77 -15.80 -9.51
C LEU A 750 -14.29 -14.46 -10.02
N GLN A 751 -14.99 -14.48 -11.14
CA GLN A 751 -15.77 -13.36 -11.61
C GLN A 751 -17.23 -13.55 -11.19
N VAL A 752 -17.74 -12.56 -10.46
CA VAL A 752 -19.16 -12.43 -10.15
C VAL A 752 -19.78 -11.44 -11.10
N SER A 753 -20.89 -11.79 -11.73
CA SER A 753 -21.57 -10.90 -12.66
C SER A 753 -23.07 -10.92 -12.47
N ALA A 754 -23.71 -9.76 -12.65
CA ALA A 754 -25.14 -9.57 -12.50
C ALA A 754 -25.64 -8.55 -13.52
N ASP A 755 -26.91 -8.65 -13.89
CA ASP A 755 -27.57 -7.68 -14.77
C ASP A 755 -28.24 -6.60 -13.94
N VAL A 756 -27.98 -5.34 -14.27
CA VAL A 756 -28.64 -4.17 -13.70
C VAL A 756 -29.49 -3.53 -14.78
N THR A 757 -30.79 -3.41 -14.52
CA THR A 757 -31.76 -2.83 -15.46
C THR A 757 -32.38 -1.58 -14.88
N ASN A 758 -32.34 -0.47 -15.61
CA ASN A 758 -33.13 0.70 -15.28
C ASN A 758 -34.59 0.43 -15.69
N THR A 759 -35.48 0.31 -14.71
CA THR A 759 -36.89 -0.03 -14.93
C THR A 759 -37.80 1.19 -15.01
N GLY A 760 -37.29 2.38 -14.67
CA GLY A 760 -38.05 3.62 -14.70
C GLY A 760 -37.97 4.37 -16.03
N ALA A 761 -38.42 5.63 -16.01
CA ALA A 761 -38.59 6.46 -17.19
C ALA A 761 -37.49 7.53 -17.38
N ARG A 762 -36.53 7.63 -16.45
CA ARG A 762 -35.44 8.61 -16.49
C ARG A 762 -34.09 7.91 -16.64
N PRO A 763 -33.12 8.52 -17.34
CA PRO A 763 -31.74 8.07 -17.25
C PRO A 763 -31.24 8.23 -15.81
N GLY A 764 -30.37 7.31 -15.39
CA GLY A 764 -29.77 7.36 -14.07
C GLY A 764 -28.65 6.34 -13.95
N SER A 765 -27.88 6.46 -12.89
CA SER A 765 -26.77 5.56 -12.57
C SER A 765 -27.11 4.76 -11.32
N GLU A 766 -26.66 3.51 -11.29
CA GLU A 766 -26.79 2.63 -10.13
C GLU A 766 -25.44 1.99 -9.80
N VAL A 767 -25.22 1.68 -8.53
CA VAL A 767 -24.01 1.05 -8.01
C VAL A 767 -24.36 -0.39 -7.63
N ALA A 768 -23.82 -1.34 -8.38
CA ALA A 768 -23.86 -2.74 -7.97
C ALA A 768 -22.81 -2.98 -6.90
N GLN A 769 -23.23 -3.39 -5.70
CA GLN A 769 -22.37 -3.69 -4.55
C GLN A 769 -22.36 -5.19 -4.31
N LEU A 770 -21.15 -5.77 -4.17
CA LEU A 770 -20.93 -7.17 -3.86
C LEU A 770 -20.46 -7.32 -2.42
N TYR A 771 -21.21 -8.12 -1.66
CA TYR A 771 -20.88 -8.50 -0.30
C TYR A 771 -20.55 -9.99 -0.19
N LEU A 772 -19.52 -10.30 0.59
CA LEU A 772 -19.08 -11.64 0.90
C LEU A 772 -19.43 -12.00 2.35
N SER A 773 -19.95 -13.21 2.55
CA SER A 773 -20.03 -13.85 3.86
C SER A 773 -19.11 -15.05 3.89
N ASP A 774 -18.23 -15.07 4.87
CA ASP A 774 -17.24 -16.11 5.09
C ASP A 774 -17.81 -17.28 5.92
N PRO A 775 -17.13 -18.44 5.93
CA PRO A 775 -17.45 -19.52 6.85
C PRO A 775 -17.32 -19.06 8.30
N ALA A 776 -18.29 -19.38 9.17
CA ALA A 776 -18.29 -18.95 10.57
C ALA A 776 -17.00 -19.27 11.37
N ALA A 777 -16.23 -20.28 10.94
CA ALA A 777 -14.96 -20.66 11.56
C ALA A 777 -13.84 -19.62 11.38
N THR A 778 -13.96 -18.70 10.40
CA THR A 778 -12.99 -17.60 10.23
C THR A 778 -13.19 -16.51 11.28
N GLY A 779 -14.39 -16.38 11.86
CA GLY A 779 -14.74 -15.31 12.79
C GLY A 779 -14.96 -13.95 12.13
N GLU A 780 -15.06 -13.90 10.80
CA GLU A 780 -15.31 -12.68 10.03
C GLU A 780 -16.71 -12.08 10.27
N PRO A 781 -16.89 -10.77 10.02
CA PRO A 781 -18.19 -10.12 9.97
C PRO A 781 -19.16 -10.81 9.00
N ALA A 782 -20.45 -10.70 9.29
CA ALA A 782 -21.50 -11.40 8.53
C ALA A 782 -21.57 -10.99 7.06
N SER A 783 -21.14 -9.78 6.74
CA SER A 783 -21.17 -9.20 5.39
C SER A 783 -19.98 -8.26 5.23
N GLN A 784 -19.24 -8.39 4.13
CA GLN A 784 -18.12 -7.51 3.82
C GLN A 784 -18.18 -7.06 2.37
N LEU A 785 -18.10 -5.76 2.11
CA LEU A 785 -17.96 -5.23 0.76
C LEU A 785 -16.64 -5.73 0.16
N LYS A 786 -16.70 -6.36 -1.01
CA LYS A 786 -15.52 -6.86 -1.74
C LYS A 786 -15.54 -6.49 -3.23
N GLY A 787 -16.50 -5.66 -3.64
CA GLY A 787 -16.59 -5.17 -5.00
C GLY A 787 -17.73 -4.17 -5.18
N PHE A 788 -17.51 -3.17 -6.02
CA PHE A 788 -18.57 -2.28 -6.50
C PHE A 788 -18.35 -1.90 -7.96
N GLN A 789 -19.44 -1.59 -8.67
CA GLN A 789 -19.37 -1.05 -10.02
C GLN A 789 -20.56 -0.12 -10.27
N LYS A 790 -20.27 1.15 -10.59
CA LYS A 790 -21.27 2.12 -11.05
C LYS A 790 -21.60 1.90 -12.53
N VAL A 791 -22.88 1.97 -12.90
CA VAL A 791 -23.35 1.83 -14.28
C VAL A 791 -24.39 2.89 -14.64
N ASP A 792 -24.12 3.63 -15.71
CA ASP A 792 -25.10 4.55 -16.30
C ASP A 792 -26.08 3.82 -17.21
N LEU A 793 -27.38 4.06 -17.04
CA LEU A 793 -28.42 3.36 -17.77
C LEU A 793 -29.49 4.31 -18.30
N GLN A 794 -29.75 4.25 -19.60
CA GLN A 794 -30.94 4.83 -20.20
C GLN A 794 -32.20 4.10 -19.71
N PRO A 795 -33.40 4.71 -19.80
CA PRO A 795 -34.65 4.03 -19.46
C PRO A 795 -34.76 2.67 -20.16
N HIS A 796 -35.10 1.62 -19.39
CA HIS A 796 -35.25 0.24 -19.85
C HIS A 796 -33.97 -0.44 -20.37
N GLN A 797 -32.81 0.21 -20.23
CA GLN A 797 -31.52 -0.40 -20.57
C GLN A 797 -31.09 -1.39 -19.48
N THR A 798 -30.50 -2.50 -19.92
CA THR A 798 -29.78 -3.46 -19.07
C THR A 798 -28.28 -3.40 -19.38
N LYS A 799 -27.45 -3.37 -18.35
CA LYS A 799 -25.99 -3.64 -18.46
C LYS A 799 -25.62 -4.76 -17.50
N ARG A 800 -24.59 -5.53 -17.88
CA ARG A 800 -24.02 -6.57 -17.02
C ARG A 800 -22.78 -6.04 -16.32
N VAL A 801 -22.80 -6.06 -14.99
CA VAL A 801 -21.63 -5.75 -14.14
C VAL A 801 -20.74 -6.98 -13.97
N GLN A 802 -19.44 -6.75 -13.74
CA GLN A 802 -18.42 -7.76 -13.51
C GLN A 802 -17.55 -7.33 -12.33
N LEU A 803 -17.56 -8.14 -11.28
CA LEU A 803 -16.92 -7.88 -10.00
C LEU A 803 -16.02 -9.08 -9.71
N ASP A 804 -14.72 -8.83 -9.62
CA ASP A 804 -13.74 -9.88 -9.38
C ASP A 804 -13.59 -10.15 -7.89
N LEU A 805 -13.52 -11.42 -7.52
CA LEU A 805 -13.20 -11.91 -6.18
C LEU A 805 -11.93 -12.75 -6.26
N THR A 806 -10.89 -12.32 -5.56
CA THR A 806 -9.63 -13.04 -5.44
C THR A 806 -9.57 -13.84 -4.15
N ALA A 807 -8.59 -14.73 -4.04
CA ALA A 807 -8.28 -15.39 -2.77
C ALA A 807 -7.96 -14.40 -1.64
N GLN A 808 -7.33 -13.27 -1.95
CA GLN A 808 -7.02 -12.24 -0.96
C GLN A 808 -8.29 -11.60 -0.41
N ASP A 809 -9.28 -11.32 -1.26
CA ASP A 809 -10.58 -10.77 -0.85
C ASP A 809 -11.34 -11.68 0.12
N ALA A 810 -11.15 -12.99 0.00
CA ALA A 810 -11.77 -14.03 0.83
C ALA A 810 -10.87 -14.52 1.99
N SER A 811 -9.70 -13.90 2.18
CA SER A 811 -8.78 -14.25 3.26
C SER A 811 -9.04 -13.41 4.49
N TYR A 812 -8.71 -13.98 5.65
CA TYR A 812 -8.72 -13.30 6.95
C TYR A 812 -7.31 -13.29 7.54
N TRP A 813 -7.04 -12.38 8.46
CA TRP A 813 -5.79 -12.33 9.19
C TRP A 813 -5.83 -13.26 10.41
N SER A 814 -4.92 -14.23 10.43
CA SER A 814 -4.72 -15.15 11.56
C SER A 814 -3.60 -14.61 12.45
N SER A 815 -3.96 -14.03 13.60
CA SER A 815 -2.97 -13.52 14.57
C SER A 815 -2.04 -14.62 15.11
N ASP A 816 -2.51 -15.87 15.21
CA ASP A 816 -1.67 -17.01 15.61
C ASP A 816 -0.61 -17.34 14.55
N ALA A 817 -0.94 -17.14 13.27
CA ALA A 817 -0.05 -17.44 12.15
C ALA A 817 0.78 -16.23 11.69
N HIS A 818 0.43 -15.02 12.15
CA HIS A 818 0.90 -13.74 11.65
C HIS A 818 0.86 -13.68 10.11
N ALA A 819 -0.30 -14.03 9.54
CA ALA A 819 -0.50 -14.04 8.11
C ALA A 819 -1.97 -14.09 7.70
N TRP A 820 -2.24 -13.64 6.48
CA TRP A 820 -3.47 -13.90 5.76
C TRP A 820 -3.64 -15.40 5.48
N GLU A 821 -4.82 -15.93 5.81
CA GLU A 821 -5.24 -17.29 5.53
C GLU A 821 -6.56 -17.30 4.77
N LEU A 822 -6.66 -18.19 3.78
CA LEU A 822 -7.91 -18.49 3.12
C LEU A 822 -8.70 -19.53 3.94
N GLY A 823 -9.87 -19.14 4.42
CA GLY A 823 -10.74 -19.98 5.25
C GLY A 823 -11.36 -21.13 4.46
N VAL A 824 -11.37 -22.35 5.00
CA VAL A 824 -12.06 -23.49 4.36
C VAL A 824 -13.54 -23.43 4.65
N GLY A 825 -14.36 -23.59 3.62
CA GLY A 825 -15.80 -23.70 3.79
C GLY A 825 -16.60 -23.06 2.68
N GLN A 826 -17.89 -22.89 2.94
CA GLN A 826 -18.83 -22.27 2.02
C GLN A 826 -18.83 -20.76 2.22
N TYR A 827 -18.68 -20.03 1.11
CA TYR A 827 -18.78 -18.59 1.04
C TYR A 827 -20.09 -18.21 0.36
N THR A 828 -20.78 -17.20 0.88
CA THR A 828 -21.99 -16.66 0.26
C THR A 828 -21.65 -15.33 -0.40
N VAL A 829 -21.98 -15.22 -1.69
CA VAL A 829 -21.89 -13.97 -2.45
C VAL A 829 -23.29 -13.36 -2.50
N ARG A 830 -23.40 -12.06 -2.18
CA ARG A 830 -24.63 -11.30 -2.32
C ARG A 830 -24.41 -10.03 -3.13
N VAL A 831 -25.37 -9.68 -3.99
CA VAL A 831 -25.28 -8.48 -4.84
C VAL A 831 -26.58 -7.68 -4.79
N GLY A 832 -26.45 -6.36 -4.69
CA GLY A 832 -27.55 -5.41 -4.68
C GLY A 832 -27.09 -3.96 -4.73
N ASP A 833 -27.89 -3.04 -4.17
CA ASP A 833 -27.66 -1.59 -4.23
C ASP A 833 -27.35 -0.95 -2.87
N SER A 834 -27.33 -1.72 -1.78
CA SER A 834 -26.92 -1.29 -0.44
C SER A 834 -26.65 -2.50 0.46
N SER A 835 -25.99 -2.29 1.60
CA SER A 835 -25.74 -3.34 2.62
C SER A 835 -27.02 -3.98 3.18
N ARG A 836 -28.19 -3.37 2.98
CA ARG A 836 -29.50 -3.86 3.44
C ARG A 836 -30.46 -4.26 2.32
N ASN A 837 -30.08 -4.09 1.06
CA ASN A 837 -30.88 -4.52 -0.08
C ASN A 837 -30.02 -5.33 -1.06
N LEU A 838 -29.95 -6.65 -0.80
CA LEU A 838 -29.12 -7.60 -1.51
C LEU A 838 -29.99 -8.73 -2.12
N PRO A 839 -30.75 -8.45 -3.19
CA PRO A 839 -31.74 -9.38 -3.73
C PRO A 839 -31.12 -10.61 -4.41
N LEU A 840 -29.83 -10.56 -4.79
CA LEU A 840 -29.14 -11.66 -5.45
C LEU A 840 -28.25 -12.40 -4.46
N SER A 841 -28.26 -13.74 -4.52
CA SER A 841 -27.39 -14.59 -3.71
C SER A 841 -26.88 -15.79 -4.52
N GLY A 842 -25.60 -16.10 -4.31
CA GLY A 842 -24.89 -17.25 -4.85
C GLY A 842 -23.79 -17.68 -3.89
N GLY A 843 -22.89 -18.55 -4.32
CA GLY A 843 -21.78 -18.97 -3.46
C GLY A 843 -20.75 -19.83 -4.18
N PHE A 844 -19.63 -20.02 -3.49
CA PHE A 844 -18.53 -20.88 -3.88
C PHE A 844 -17.93 -21.54 -2.62
N ARG A 845 -17.08 -22.54 -2.81
CA ARG A 845 -16.40 -23.23 -1.72
C ARG A 845 -14.89 -23.00 -1.77
N VAL A 846 -14.25 -22.81 -0.64
CA VAL A 846 -12.80 -22.96 -0.53
C VAL A 846 -12.51 -24.35 0.01
N ASP A 847 -11.61 -25.05 -0.68
CA ASP A 847 -11.15 -26.38 -0.30
C ASP A 847 -9.66 -26.41 -0.01
N ARG A 848 -9.27 -27.00 1.14
CA ARG A 848 -7.88 -27.35 1.41
C ARG A 848 -7.60 -28.78 0.95
N THR A 849 -6.55 -28.94 0.16
CA THR A 849 -5.93 -30.24 -0.12
C THR A 849 -4.52 -30.26 0.46
N SER A 850 -4.17 -31.37 1.13
CA SER A 850 -2.84 -31.53 1.73
C SER A 850 -1.72 -31.65 0.69
N GLY A 851 -2.06 -31.93 -0.58
CA GLY A 851 -1.16 -32.02 -1.72
C GLY A 851 0.11 -32.89 -1.52
N PRO A 852 0.90 -33.13 -2.56
CA PRO A 852 2.18 -33.80 -2.39
C PRO A 852 3.22 -32.80 -1.86
N ARG A 853 3.73 -33.02 -0.64
CA ARG A 853 4.91 -32.33 -0.09
C ARG A 853 6.12 -33.25 -0.15
N PHE A 854 7.19 -32.83 -0.81
CA PHE A 854 8.38 -33.67 -0.96
C PHE A 854 9.67 -32.86 -1.03
N THR A 855 10.77 -33.54 -0.66
CA THR A 855 12.12 -32.99 -0.74
C THR A 855 12.90 -33.79 -1.78
N LYS A 856 13.59 -33.10 -2.69
CA LYS A 856 14.47 -33.69 -3.69
C LYS A 856 15.93 -33.38 -3.35
N VAL A 857 16.83 -34.34 -3.58
CA VAL A 857 18.28 -34.15 -3.46
C VAL A 857 18.91 -34.23 -4.85
N THR A 858 19.77 -33.27 -5.18
CA THR A 858 20.57 -33.26 -6.40
C THR A 858 22.04 -33.16 -6.00
N ALA A 859 22.86 -34.11 -6.46
CA ALA A 859 24.28 -34.18 -6.15
C ALA A 859 25.08 -34.60 -7.41
N PRO A 860 26.38 -34.27 -7.50
CA PRO A 860 27.27 -34.79 -8.52
C PRO A 860 27.34 -36.32 -8.48
N ALA A 861 27.62 -36.93 -9.63
CA ALA A 861 27.68 -38.40 -9.73
C ALA A 861 28.86 -39.01 -8.95
N ILE A 862 29.94 -38.27 -8.73
CA ILE A 862 31.20 -38.76 -8.14
C ILE A 862 31.66 -37.81 -7.02
N ALA A 863 32.17 -38.39 -5.94
CA ALA A 863 32.87 -37.70 -4.85
C ALA A 863 34.28 -38.28 -4.67
N THR A 864 35.22 -37.46 -4.23
CA THR A 864 36.58 -37.90 -3.87
C THR A 864 36.81 -37.65 -2.39
N GLY A 865 37.39 -38.63 -1.70
CA GLY A 865 37.72 -38.49 -0.27
C GLY A 865 38.50 -37.20 0.02
N GLY A 866 38.04 -36.42 1.00
CA GLY A 866 38.66 -35.16 1.40
C GLY A 866 38.35 -33.95 0.49
N LYS A 867 37.55 -34.11 -0.56
CA LYS A 867 37.11 -33.00 -1.43
C LYS A 867 35.67 -32.56 -1.11
N THR A 868 35.39 -31.29 -1.37
CA THR A 868 34.07 -30.69 -1.22
C THR A 868 33.30 -30.71 -2.54
N LEU A 869 32.03 -31.12 -2.49
CA LEU A 869 31.08 -31.07 -3.58
C LEU A 869 29.89 -30.16 -3.22
N SER A 870 29.22 -29.63 -4.26
CA SER A 870 27.99 -28.87 -4.10
C SER A 870 26.77 -29.79 -4.22
N VAL A 871 25.89 -29.78 -3.23
CA VAL A 871 24.66 -30.58 -3.20
C VAL A 871 23.48 -29.65 -3.01
N THR A 872 22.40 -29.83 -3.74
CA THR A 872 21.18 -29.01 -3.60
C THR A 872 20.02 -29.85 -3.12
N THR A 873 19.34 -29.37 -2.09
CA THR A 873 18.07 -29.94 -1.62
C THR A 873 16.94 -28.98 -1.94
N ALA A 874 15.86 -29.46 -2.54
CA ALA A 874 14.70 -28.64 -2.90
C ALA A 874 13.45 -29.19 -2.22
N PHE A 875 12.74 -28.35 -1.46
CA PHE A 875 11.44 -28.66 -0.86
C PHE A 875 10.33 -28.03 -1.68
N THR A 876 9.36 -28.84 -2.11
CA THR A 876 8.18 -28.39 -2.87
C THR A 876 6.93 -28.56 -2.01
N ASN A 877 6.18 -27.47 -1.83
CA ASN A 877 4.87 -27.50 -1.19
C ASN A 877 3.76 -27.64 -2.24
N GLY A 878 3.32 -28.87 -2.51
CA GLY A 878 2.19 -29.12 -3.41
C GLY A 878 0.81 -29.01 -2.75
N ALA A 879 0.73 -28.66 -1.46
CA ALA A 879 -0.53 -28.41 -0.77
C ALA A 879 -1.14 -27.08 -1.18
N THR A 880 -2.42 -26.88 -0.88
CA THR A 880 -3.10 -25.58 -1.00
C THR A 880 -3.09 -24.82 0.34
N GLU A 881 -2.13 -25.09 1.21
CA GLU A 881 -1.90 -24.33 2.45
C GLU A 881 -0.40 -24.02 2.57
N PRO A 882 0.00 -22.82 3.04
CA PRO A 882 1.40 -22.49 3.24
C PRO A 882 2.01 -23.37 4.33
N VAL A 883 3.28 -23.72 4.13
CA VAL A 883 4.07 -24.48 5.11
C VAL A 883 4.93 -23.49 5.91
N ARG A 884 4.80 -23.50 7.24
CA ARG A 884 5.55 -22.63 8.14
C ARG A 884 6.80 -23.31 8.71
N ASP A 885 7.84 -22.52 8.89
CA ASP A 885 9.14 -22.91 9.44
C ASP A 885 9.69 -24.21 8.82
N ALA A 886 9.71 -24.26 7.49
CA ALA A 886 10.27 -25.38 6.74
C ALA A 886 11.80 -25.40 6.88
N VAL A 887 12.31 -26.34 7.66
CA VAL A 887 13.73 -26.58 7.88
C VAL A 887 14.18 -27.81 7.11
N THR A 888 15.05 -27.63 6.14
CA THR A 888 15.64 -28.73 5.37
C THR A 888 16.95 -29.19 6.00
N GLY A 889 17.01 -30.47 6.37
CA GLY A 889 18.21 -31.12 6.87
C GLY A 889 18.80 -32.08 5.84
N LEU A 890 20.14 -32.15 5.77
CA LEU A 890 20.88 -33.10 4.94
C LEU A 890 21.59 -34.13 5.83
N SER A 891 21.25 -35.40 5.66
CA SER A 891 21.88 -36.56 6.27
C SER A 891 22.97 -37.11 5.38
N LEU A 892 24.13 -37.40 5.97
CA LEU A 892 25.34 -37.81 5.27
C LEU A 892 25.89 -39.12 5.83
N PRO A 893 26.72 -39.84 5.07
CA PRO A 893 27.50 -40.95 5.60
C PRO A 893 28.40 -40.53 6.77
N LYS A 894 28.72 -41.49 7.64
CA LYS A 894 29.57 -41.25 8.81
C LYS A 894 30.91 -40.61 8.40
N GLY A 895 31.26 -39.50 9.07
CA GLY A 895 32.53 -38.78 8.85
C GLY A 895 32.52 -37.74 7.74
N TRP A 896 31.43 -37.63 6.97
CA TRP A 896 31.22 -36.55 6.01
C TRP A 896 30.67 -35.31 6.74
N THR A 897 30.91 -34.13 6.20
CA THR A 897 30.39 -32.87 6.76
C THR A 897 29.62 -32.08 5.71
N ALA A 898 28.60 -31.33 6.13
CA ALA A 898 27.86 -30.41 5.26
C ALA A 898 27.69 -29.06 5.94
N THR A 899 27.78 -27.99 5.14
CA THR A 899 27.49 -26.63 5.57
C THR A 899 26.56 -25.97 4.55
N PRO A 900 25.40 -25.43 4.95
CA PRO A 900 24.52 -24.72 4.03
C PRO A 900 25.17 -23.41 3.57
N ARG A 901 25.12 -23.14 2.26
CA ARG A 901 25.55 -21.87 1.63
C ARG A 901 24.39 -20.91 1.36
N THR A 902 23.17 -21.44 1.32
CA THR A 902 21.93 -20.66 1.24
C THR A 902 21.04 -21.04 2.43
N PRO A 903 19.97 -20.27 2.73
CA PRO A 903 19.10 -20.57 3.85
C PRO A 903 18.57 -22.02 3.83
N ALA A 904 18.58 -22.64 5.01
CA ALA A 904 18.01 -23.97 5.25
C ALA A 904 16.66 -23.91 5.99
N LEU A 905 16.32 -22.74 6.56
CA LEU A 905 15.05 -22.41 7.16
C LEU A 905 14.29 -21.46 6.24
N PHE A 906 13.04 -21.80 5.94
CA PHE A 906 12.12 -20.96 5.19
C PHE A 906 10.89 -20.72 6.08
N ARG A 907 10.69 -19.46 6.51
CA ARG A 907 9.60 -19.09 7.43
C ARG A 907 8.22 -19.42 6.85
N THR A 908 8.06 -19.22 5.55
CA THR A 908 6.82 -19.52 4.82
C THR A 908 7.17 -20.08 3.44
N VAL A 909 6.58 -21.22 3.09
CA VAL A 909 6.63 -21.81 1.74
C VAL A 909 5.21 -21.87 1.20
N ARG A 910 4.87 -20.97 0.28
CA ARG A 910 3.52 -20.82 -0.31
C ARG A 910 3.13 -22.06 -1.13
N PRO A 911 1.84 -22.31 -1.37
CA PRO A 911 1.40 -23.33 -2.32
C PRO A 911 2.03 -23.22 -3.69
N GLY A 912 2.44 -24.37 -4.22
CA GLY A 912 3.17 -24.49 -5.49
C GLY A 912 4.62 -24.03 -5.43
N GLN A 913 5.07 -23.40 -4.34
CA GLN A 913 6.44 -22.88 -4.23
C GLN A 913 7.44 -24.02 -4.01
N THR A 914 8.61 -23.89 -4.65
CA THR A 914 9.77 -24.73 -4.39
C THR A 914 10.91 -23.86 -3.84
N VAL A 915 11.39 -24.19 -2.65
CA VAL A 915 12.53 -23.52 -1.99
C VAL A 915 13.73 -24.45 -1.95
N SER A 916 14.94 -23.92 -2.13
CA SER A 916 16.14 -24.74 -2.27
C SER A 916 17.28 -24.30 -1.35
N THR A 917 17.97 -25.28 -0.77
CA THR A 917 19.18 -25.10 0.02
C THR A 917 20.36 -25.70 -0.72
N THR A 918 21.40 -24.91 -0.95
CA THR A 918 22.67 -25.39 -1.50
C THR A 918 23.64 -25.66 -0.36
N TRP A 919 24.26 -26.84 -0.37
CA TRP A 919 25.17 -27.35 0.64
C TRP A 919 26.58 -27.47 0.07
N SER A 920 27.59 -27.16 0.87
CA SER A 920 28.95 -27.66 0.69
C SER A 920 29.12 -28.93 1.49
N VAL A 921 29.25 -30.05 0.79
CA VAL A 921 29.42 -31.38 1.39
C VAL A 921 30.86 -31.83 1.19
N THR A 922 31.59 -32.09 2.27
CA THR A 922 32.97 -32.60 2.20
C THR A 922 32.98 -34.08 2.54
N ALA A 923 33.44 -34.89 1.59
CA ALA A 923 33.63 -36.32 1.81
C ALA A 923 34.76 -36.56 2.81
N ALA A 924 34.61 -37.55 3.69
CA ALA A 924 35.68 -37.92 4.63
C ALA A 924 36.98 -38.22 3.87
N PRO A 925 38.18 -37.79 4.34
CA PRO A 925 39.45 -38.13 3.71
C PRO A 925 39.66 -39.65 3.55
N ALA A 926 39.14 -40.45 4.48
CA ALA A 926 39.17 -41.91 4.46
C ALA A 926 37.81 -42.52 4.04
N ALA A 927 37.01 -41.82 3.23
CA ALA A 927 35.75 -42.36 2.73
C ALA A 927 36.01 -43.64 1.92
N ALA A 928 35.32 -44.72 2.27
CA ALA A 928 35.42 -45.98 1.53
C ALA A 928 34.91 -45.77 0.09
N PRO A 929 35.65 -46.21 -0.94
CA PRO A 929 35.18 -46.18 -2.32
C PRO A 929 33.88 -46.96 -2.51
N GLY A 930 33.01 -46.49 -3.42
CA GLY A 930 31.68 -47.06 -3.69
C GLY A 930 30.51 -46.12 -3.40
N PRO A 931 29.25 -46.61 -3.44
CA PRO A 931 28.07 -45.76 -3.30
C PRO A 931 27.93 -45.15 -1.91
N ALA A 932 27.77 -43.83 -1.86
CA ALA A 932 27.44 -43.04 -0.68
C ALA A 932 26.07 -42.37 -0.87
N ASN A 933 25.14 -42.65 0.04
CA ASN A 933 23.80 -42.08 -0.01
C ASN A 933 23.74 -40.76 0.76
N LEU A 934 23.22 -39.72 0.11
CA LEU A 934 22.90 -38.43 0.69
C LEU A 934 21.38 -38.34 0.76
N ALA A 935 20.81 -38.14 1.94
CA ALA A 935 19.36 -38.08 2.14
C ALA A 935 18.96 -36.75 2.75
N ALA A 936 17.86 -36.17 2.32
CA ALA A 936 17.33 -34.94 2.88
C ALA A 936 15.89 -35.10 3.32
N THR A 937 15.57 -34.44 4.42
CA THR A 937 14.21 -34.35 4.95
C THR A 937 13.93 -32.90 5.30
N THR A 938 12.75 -32.42 4.91
CA THR A 938 12.28 -31.11 5.35
C THR A 938 11.26 -31.31 6.46
N ARG A 939 11.50 -30.69 7.61
CA ARG A 939 10.59 -30.63 8.76
C ARG A 939 9.90 -29.28 8.75
N TYR A 940 8.65 -29.22 9.18
CA TYR A 940 7.86 -27.99 9.22
C TYR A 940 6.79 -28.09 10.31
N ALA A 941 6.14 -26.97 10.64
CA ALA A 941 5.02 -26.95 11.57
C ALA A 941 3.90 -27.89 11.08
N GLY A 942 3.61 -28.95 11.84
CA GLY A 942 2.59 -29.94 11.47
C GLY A 942 3.09 -31.17 10.70
N GLY A 943 4.39 -31.33 10.41
CA GLY A 943 4.90 -32.59 9.85
C GLY A 943 6.32 -32.58 9.26
N SER A 944 6.60 -33.60 8.46
CA SER A 944 7.85 -33.71 7.69
C SER A 944 7.61 -34.43 6.36
N THR A 945 8.44 -34.15 5.37
CA THR A 945 8.43 -34.90 4.10
C THR A 945 8.98 -36.32 4.27
N GLY A 946 8.69 -37.19 3.29
CA GLY A 946 9.52 -38.36 3.03
C GLY A 946 10.96 -37.95 2.69
N ALA A 947 11.92 -38.86 2.91
CA ALA A 947 13.32 -38.60 2.61
C ALA A 947 13.58 -38.63 1.10
N GLY A 948 14.00 -37.50 0.54
CA GLY A 948 14.61 -37.47 -0.78
C GLY A 948 16.04 -37.99 -0.69
N SER A 949 16.54 -38.69 -1.71
CA SER A 949 17.91 -39.19 -1.69
C SER A 949 18.60 -39.07 -3.05
N ALA A 950 19.92 -38.87 -3.01
CA ALA A 950 20.82 -39.03 -4.14
C ALA A 950 21.97 -39.95 -3.74
N THR A 951 22.43 -40.79 -4.66
CA THR A 951 23.62 -41.64 -4.47
C THR A 951 24.78 -41.03 -5.24
N VAL A 952 25.91 -40.85 -4.54
CA VAL A 952 27.17 -40.38 -5.12
C VAL A 952 28.18 -41.51 -5.05
N GLN A 953 28.94 -41.74 -6.12
CA GLN A 953 30.00 -42.75 -6.11
C GLN A 953 31.29 -42.15 -5.56
N VAL A 954 31.81 -42.69 -4.45
CA VAL A 954 33.13 -42.34 -3.92
C VAL A 954 34.18 -43.02 -4.79
N SER A 955 35.07 -42.23 -5.40
CA SER A 955 36.10 -42.75 -6.29
C SER A 955 37.23 -43.45 -5.52
N TYR A 956 37.79 -44.49 -6.13
CA TYR A 956 39.11 -45.00 -5.77
C TYR A 956 40.17 -43.95 -6.13
N PRO A 957 41.20 -43.75 -5.29
CA PRO A 957 42.23 -42.72 -5.54
C PRO A 957 43.18 -43.08 -6.71
N SER A 958 43.24 -44.35 -7.10
CA SER A 958 44.01 -44.85 -8.24
C SER A 958 43.50 -46.24 -8.66
N LEU A 959 43.94 -46.74 -9.82
CA LEU A 959 43.62 -48.10 -10.27
C LEU A 959 44.15 -49.15 -9.28
N ALA A 960 45.37 -48.96 -8.77
CA ALA A 960 45.97 -49.87 -7.80
C ALA A 960 45.19 -49.95 -6.48
N ALA A 961 44.62 -48.83 -6.04
CA ALA A 961 43.75 -48.83 -4.86
C ALA A 961 42.43 -49.58 -5.09
N ALA A 962 42.06 -49.86 -6.36
CA ALA A 962 40.87 -50.59 -6.74
C ALA A 962 41.12 -52.08 -7.01
N TYR A 963 42.36 -52.59 -6.87
CA TYR A 963 42.65 -54.01 -7.05
C TYR A 963 41.82 -54.85 -6.07
N THR A 964 41.17 -55.87 -6.62
CA THR A 964 40.14 -56.65 -5.93
C THR A 964 40.34 -58.15 -6.09
N ASP A 965 41.18 -58.59 -7.03
CA ASP A 965 41.41 -60.00 -7.33
C ASP A 965 42.88 -60.29 -7.59
N VAL A 966 43.27 -61.55 -7.41
CA VAL A 966 44.64 -62.07 -7.59
C VAL A 966 44.73 -62.70 -8.97
N GLY A 967 45.15 -61.89 -9.94
CA GLY A 967 45.30 -62.28 -11.33
C GLY A 967 46.61 -62.98 -11.66
N VAL A 968 47.63 -62.86 -10.81
CA VAL A 968 48.96 -63.47 -10.99
C VAL A 968 49.41 -64.21 -9.74
N THR A 969 49.88 -65.45 -9.90
CA THR A 969 50.50 -66.24 -8.81
C THR A 969 51.84 -66.84 -9.20
N ASP A 970 52.64 -67.17 -8.18
CA ASP A 970 53.88 -67.93 -8.33
C ASP A 970 53.57 -69.40 -8.64
N ASP A 971 54.30 -70.03 -9.57
CA ASP A 971 54.19 -71.46 -9.87
C ASP A 971 54.38 -72.35 -8.62
N ALA A 972 55.19 -71.90 -7.65
CA ALA A 972 55.39 -72.60 -6.39
C ALA A 972 54.22 -72.44 -5.40
N ASN A 973 53.34 -71.45 -5.60
CA ASN A 973 52.19 -71.20 -4.75
C ASN A 973 50.99 -70.64 -5.55
N PRO A 974 50.29 -71.50 -6.32
CA PRO A 974 49.15 -71.09 -7.13
C PRO A 974 47.87 -70.84 -6.31
N ALA A 975 47.82 -71.31 -5.06
CA ALA A 975 46.61 -71.32 -4.25
C ALA A 975 45.88 -69.96 -4.09
N PRO A 976 46.56 -68.80 -4.05
CA PRO A 976 45.89 -67.50 -3.93
C PRO A 976 45.19 -67.02 -5.21
N GLY A 977 45.49 -67.60 -6.38
CA GLY A 977 45.02 -67.11 -7.67
C GLY A 977 43.54 -67.41 -7.85
N ASN A 978 42.79 -66.51 -8.49
CA ASN A 978 41.36 -66.72 -8.71
C ASN A 978 40.75 -65.88 -9.85
N LEU A 979 41.57 -65.52 -10.85
CA LEU A 979 41.16 -64.65 -11.95
C LEU A 979 39.89 -65.12 -12.65
N ASP A 980 39.69 -66.43 -12.86
CA ASP A 980 38.48 -66.96 -13.52
C ASP A 980 37.35 -67.37 -12.56
N GLY A 981 37.55 -67.18 -11.25
CA GLY A 981 36.65 -67.62 -10.19
C GLY A 981 36.74 -69.10 -9.83
N ALA A 982 37.63 -69.88 -10.47
CA ALA A 982 37.85 -71.31 -10.21
C ALA A 982 39.27 -71.60 -9.69
N GLY A 983 40.00 -70.56 -9.29
CA GLY A 983 41.34 -70.65 -8.74
C GLY A 983 42.49 -70.52 -9.76
N PHE A 984 42.19 -70.22 -11.04
CA PHE A 984 43.22 -70.07 -12.08
C PHE A 984 43.68 -68.62 -12.21
N SER A 985 44.93 -68.43 -12.62
CA SER A 985 45.57 -67.13 -12.75
C SER A 985 46.66 -67.18 -13.82
N PHE A 986 47.28 -66.05 -14.13
CA PHE A 986 48.54 -66.05 -14.86
C PHE A 986 49.70 -66.50 -13.96
N SER A 987 50.69 -67.19 -14.54
CA SER A 987 51.95 -67.50 -13.87
C SER A 987 52.90 -66.30 -13.94
N ALA A 988 53.46 -65.89 -12.80
CA ALA A 988 54.45 -64.83 -12.73
C ALA A 988 55.70 -65.15 -13.57
N GLN A 989 56.17 -66.40 -13.52
CA GLN A 989 57.34 -66.88 -14.28
C GLN A 989 57.05 -66.93 -15.79
N ALA A 990 55.84 -67.36 -16.17
CA ALA A 990 55.43 -67.42 -17.56
C ALA A 990 55.22 -66.03 -18.17
N LEU A 991 54.67 -65.08 -17.39
CA LEU A 991 54.55 -63.67 -17.78
C LEU A 991 55.92 -62.99 -17.93
N ALA A 992 56.83 -63.21 -16.99
CA ALA A 992 58.19 -62.66 -17.07
C ALA A 992 58.94 -63.18 -18.30
N SER A 993 58.77 -64.47 -18.63
CA SER A 993 59.31 -65.08 -19.86
C SER A 993 58.68 -64.51 -21.13
N ALA A 994 57.44 -64.00 -21.05
CA ALA A 994 56.76 -63.28 -22.12
C ALA A 994 57.07 -61.76 -22.12
N GLY A 995 58.02 -61.30 -21.29
CA GLY A 995 58.45 -59.90 -21.22
C GLY A 995 57.58 -59.00 -20.34
N VAL A 996 56.60 -59.56 -19.63
CA VAL A 996 55.72 -58.83 -18.71
C VAL A 996 56.25 -58.99 -17.29
N ASN A 997 56.94 -57.96 -16.80
CA ASN A 997 57.60 -57.96 -15.49
C ASN A 997 56.90 -56.98 -14.52
N PRO A 998 56.81 -57.28 -13.21
CA PRO A 998 56.34 -56.35 -12.18
C PRO A 998 56.97 -54.95 -12.31
N GLY A 999 56.13 -53.90 -12.33
CA GLY A 999 56.55 -52.51 -12.50
C GLY A 999 57.14 -52.14 -13.86
N GLY A 1000 57.27 -53.09 -14.78
CA GLY A 1000 57.87 -52.90 -16.10
C GLY A 1000 56.89 -52.33 -17.14
N PRO A 1001 57.40 -51.73 -18.23
CA PRO A 1001 56.57 -51.23 -19.31
C PRO A 1001 56.02 -52.38 -20.17
N VAL A 1002 54.71 -52.36 -20.44
CA VAL A 1002 54.04 -53.24 -21.40
C VAL A 1002 53.51 -52.39 -22.55
N LYS A 1003 53.93 -52.68 -23.78
CA LYS A 1003 53.56 -51.89 -24.97
C LYS A 1003 52.46 -52.57 -25.77
N SER A 1004 51.47 -51.79 -26.19
CA SER A 1004 50.48 -52.22 -27.17
C SER A 1004 50.11 -51.05 -28.08
N GLY A 1005 50.56 -51.11 -29.34
CA GLY A 1005 50.44 -49.99 -30.28
C GLY A 1005 51.01 -48.68 -29.70
N PRO A 1006 50.23 -47.57 -29.66
CA PRO A 1006 50.66 -46.28 -29.12
C PRO A 1006 50.58 -46.20 -27.58
N ALA A 1007 50.03 -47.20 -26.89
CA ALA A 1007 49.90 -47.21 -25.44
C ALA A 1007 51.11 -47.89 -24.77
N THR A 1008 51.67 -47.23 -23.76
CA THR A 1008 52.66 -47.83 -22.85
C THR A 1008 52.05 -47.92 -21.46
N PHE A 1009 51.74 -49.14 -21.04
CA PHE A 1009 51.23 -49.46 -19.71
C PHE A 1009 52.40 -49.71 -18.76
N THR A 1010 52.18 -49.47 -17.47
CA THR A 1010 53.03 -49.99 -16.41
C THR A 1010 52.33 -51.21 -15.83
N TRP A 1011 52.95 -52.39 -15.92
CA TRP A 1011 52.40 -53.60 -15.30
C TRP A 1011 52.33 -53.42 -13.78
N PRO A 1012 51.32 -53.98 -13.07
CA PRO A 1012 51.23 -53.91 -11.63
C PRO A 1012 52.56 -54.27 -10.94
N ASP A 1013 53.05 -53.37 -10.09
CA ASP A 1013 54.22 -53.60 -9.23
C ASP A 1013 53.75 -54.19 -7.89
N VAL A 1014 53.12 -55.36 -7.99
CA VAL A 1014 52.53 -56.08 -6.86
C VAL A 1014 53.15 -57.48 -6.81
N PRO A 1015 53.59 -57.98 -5.64
CA PRO A 1015 54.08 -59.35 -5.51
C PRO A 1015 53.00 -60.37 -5.91
N ALA A 1016 53.41 -61.41 -6.65
CA ALA A 1016 52.51 -62.49 -7.05
C ALA A 1016 51.78 -63.12 -5.84
N GLY A 1017 50.50 -63.44 -5.99
CA GLY A 1017 49.65 -63.90 -4.90
C GLY A 1017 48.96 -62.80 -4.09
N GLN A 1018 49.15 -61.52 -4.43
CA GLN A 1018 48.37 -60.40 -3.91
C GLN A 1018 47.48 -59.81 -5.02
N ALA A 1019 46.50 -59.00 -4.62
CA ALA A 1019 45.56 -58.41 -5.57
C ALA A 1019 46.27 -57.41 -6.49
N ASP A 1020 46.21 -57.67 -7.79
CA ASP A 1020 46.95 -56.95 -8.84
C ASP A 1020 46.06 -56.57 -10.03
N THR A 1021 44.78 -56.91 -9.96
CA THR A 1021 43.80 -56.60 -11.00
C THR A 1021 42.48 -56.14 -10.41
N VAL A 1022 41.75 -55.32 -11.18
CA VAL A 1022 40.40 -54.87 -10.83
C VAL A 1022 39.39 -55.71 -11.58
N THR A 1023 38.58 -56.49 -10.87
CA THR A 1023 37.37 -57.08 -11.45
C THR A 1023 36.34 -55.98 -11.69
N ALA A 1024 35.98 -55.72 -12.93
CA ALA A 1024 35.12 -54.61 -13.32
C ALA A 1024 33.68 -54.81 -12.79
N ALA A 1025 33.30 -54.01 -11.80
CA ALA A 1025 32.01 -54.08 -11.12
C ALA A 1025 31.35 -52.70 -10.97
N GLY A 1026 31.71 -51.73 -11.82
CA GLY A 1026 31.17 -50.36 -11.75
C GLY A 1026 31.99 -49.38 -10.90
N GLN A 1027 33.23 -49.73 -10.53
CA GLN A 1027 34.08 -48.85 -9.72
C GLN A 1027 34.42 -47.55 -10.47
N SER A 1028 34.28 -46.41 -9.79
CA SER A 1028 34.81 -45.13 -10.26
C SER A 1028 36.24 -44.95 -9.76
N ILE A 1029 37.18 -44.70 -10.66
CA ILE A 1029 38.61 -44.64 -10.37
C ILE A 1029 39.13 -43.28 -10.82
N THR A 1030 39.83 -42.61 -9.91
CA THR A 1030 40.50 -41.33 -10.20
C THR A 1030 41.70 -41.61 -11.09
N LEU A 1031 41.65 -41.13 -12.33
CA LEU A 1031 42.70 -41.31 -13.34
C LEU A 1031 42.95 -39.97 -14.05
N PRO A 1032 43.67 -39.04 -13.41
CA PRO A 1032 43.94 -37.73 -14.00
C PRO A 1032 44.90 -37.89 -15.19
N GLY A 1033 44.52 -37.36 -16.34
CA GLY A 1033 45.36 -37.39 -17.54
C GLY A 1033 44.66 -36.90 -18.79
N SER A 1034 45.38 -36.92 -19.90
CA SER A 1034 44.89 -36.45 -21.21
C SER A 1034 45.49 -37.28 -22.34
N GLY A 1035 44.76 -37.38 -23.44
CA GLY A 1035 45.21 -38.03 -24.67
C GLY A 1035 44.05 -38.18 -25.65
N SER A 1036 44.32 -38.82 -26.79
CA SER A 1036 43.29 -39.16 -27.80
C SER A 1036 42.45 -40.39 -27.43
N ALA A 1037 43.00 -41.31 -26.62
CA ALA A 1037 42.30 -42.49 -26.12
C ALA A 1037 42.86 -42.96 -24.76
N LEU A 1038 41.99 -43.56 -23.95
CA LEU A 1038 42.34 -44.28 -22.72
C LEU A 1038 42.35 -45.77 -23.02
N SER A 1039 43.49 -46.41 -22.82
CA SER A 1039 43.67 -47.84 -23.07
C SER A 1039 43.67 -48.62 -21.76
N PHE A 1040 43.17 -49.85 -21.80
CA PHE A 1040 43.07 -50.80 -20.69
C PHE A 1040 43.82 -52.06 -21.07
N LEU A 1041 44.73 -52.49 -20.21
CA LEU A 1041 45.42 -53.77 -20.27
C LEU A 1041 44.63 -54.74 -19.37
N ALA A 1042 44.01 -55.74 -19.97
CA ALA A 1042 42.96 -56.51 -19.34
C ALA A 1042 42.85 -57.94 -19.88
N ALA A 1043 42.11 -58.77 -19.15
CA ALA A 1043 41.72 -60.12 -19.57
C ALA A 1043 40.23 -60.33 -19.29
N GLY A 1044 39.51 -60.91 -20.25
CA GLY A 1044 38.19 -61.47 -20.02
C GLY A 1044 38.31 -62.94 -19.61
N THR A 1045 37.51 -63.39 -18.65
CA THR A 1045 37.42 -64.81 -18.27
C THR A 1045 36.03 -65.34 -18.61
N ASN A 1046 35.91 -66.66 -18.83
CA ASN A 1046 34.62 -67.30 -19.13
C ASN A 1046 33.87 -66.66 -20.33
N GLY A 1047 34.60 -66.31 -21.38
CA GLY A 1047 34.08 -65.64 -22.57
C GLY A 1047 34.54 -64.19 -22.74
N THR A 1048 34.27 -63.65 -23.93
CA THR A 1048 34.56 -62.24 -24.26
C THR A 1048 33.68 -61.33 -23.41
N GLN A 1049 34.31 -60.37 -22.73
CA GLN A 1049 33.62 -59.43 -21.85
C GLN A 1049 33.47 -58.08 -22.53
N SER A 1050 32.28 -57.49 -22.42
CA SER A 1050 31.98 -56.20 -23.00
C SER A 1050 31.06 -55.39 -22.09
N GLY A 1051 31.27 -54.09 -22.00
CA GLY A 1051 30.38 -53.22 -21.24
C GLY A 1051 30.72 -51.73 -21.37
N PRO A 1052 29.81 -50.84 -20.93
CA PRO A 1052 30.02 -49.40 -21.00
C PRO A 1052 31.08 -48.96 -19.97
N VAL A 1053 32.09 -48.24 -20.43
CA VAL A 1053 33.01 -47.47 -19.60
C VAL A 1053 32.67 -45.98 -19.73
N THR A 1054 32.51 -45.32 -18.60
CA THR A 1054 32.17 -43.89 -18.55
C THR A 1054 33.40 -43.10 -18.15
N VAL A 1055 33.85 -42.20 -19.01
CA VAL A 1055 34.91 -41.23 -18.71
C VAL A 1055 34.26 -39.95 -18.26
N THR A 1056 34.64 -39.48 -17.06
CA THR A 1056 34.23 -38.18 -16.51
C THR A 1056 35.41 -37.22 -16.60
N TYR A 1057 35.22 -36.09 -17.27
CA TYR A 1057 36.23 -35.06 -17.46
C TYR A 1057 36.27 -34.07 -16.29
N THR A 1058 37.35 -33.30 -16.18
CA THR A 1058 37.54 -32.32 -15.11
C THR A 1058 36.51 -31.18 -15.12
N ASP A 1059 35.84 -30.95 -16.24
CA ASP A 1059 34.73 -29.99 -16.37
C ASP A 1059 33.36 -30.57 -15.96
N GLY A 1060 33.33 -31.82 -15.50
CA GLY A 1060 32.11 -32.52 -15.07
C GLY A 1060 31.31 -33.16 -16.20
N THR A 1061 31.69 -32.96 -17.46
CA THR A 1061 31.05 -33.66 -18.58
C THR A 1061 31.50 -35.13 -18.64
N THR A 1062 30.69 -35.98 -19.26
CA THR A 1062 30.99 -37.41 -19.40
C THR A 1062 30.93 -37.86 -20.86
N SER A 1063 31.70 -38.89 -21.19
CA SER A 1063 31.57 -39.65 -22.43
C SER A 1063 31.53 -41.14 -22.11
N THR A 1064 30.64 -41.89 -22.76
CA THR A 1064 30.54 -43.34 -22.57
C THR A 1064 30.98 -44.05 -23.84
N SER A 1065 31.75 -45.12 -23.70
CA SER A 1065 32.18 -45.99 -24.80
C SER A 1065 32.12 -47.45 -24.36
N THR A 1066 32.09 -48.38 -25.31
CA THR A 1066 32.09 -49.81 -24.97
C THR A 1066 33.53 -50.31 -24.89
N LEU A 1067 33.90 -50.88 -23.74
CA LEU A 1067 35.15 -51.61 -23.55
C LEU A 1067 34.88 -53.09 -23.81
N THR A 1068 35.57 -53.69 -24.79
CA THR A 1068 35.45 -55.12 -25.13
C THR A 1068 36.82 -55.78 -25.03
N VAL A 1069 36.90 -56.88 -24.29
CA VAL A 1069 38.14 -57.62 -24.04
C VAL A 1069 37.90 -59.10 -24.24
N ALA A 1070 38.77 -59.73 -25.03
CA ALA A 1070 38.66 -61.13 -25.40
C ALA A 1070 38.84 -62.07 -24.19
N ASP A 1071 38.31 -63.29 -24.35
CA ASP A 1071 38.53 -64.38 -23.41
C ASP A 1071 40.00 -64.81 -23.41
N TRP A 1072 40.64 -64.76 -22.23
CA TRP A 1072 42.03 -65.16 -22.02
C TRP A 1072 42.31 -66.61 -22.46
N TYR A 1073 41.31 -67.49 -22.37
CA TYR A 1073 41.41 -68.89 -22.75
C TYR A 1073 41.35 -69.09 -24.28
N ALA A 1074 40.69 -68.18 -25.01
CA ALA A 1074 40.54 -68.26 -26.46
C ALA A 1074 41.84 -67.93 -27.21
N ASN A 1075 42.75 -67.16 -26.60
CA ASN A 1075 44.04 -66.74 -27.17
C ASN A 1075 43.94 -66.06 -28.55
N GLN A 1076 42.77 -65.50 -28.88
CA GLN A 1076 42.52 -64.72 -30.09
C GLN A 1076 41.95 -63.38 -29.69
N ALA A 1077 42.35 -62.33 -30.41
CA ALA A 1077 41.78 -61.00 -30.21
C ALA A 1077 40.37 -60.92 -30.83
N VAL A 1078 39.54 -60.02 -30.31
CA VAL A 1078 38.22 -59.67 -30.85
C VAL A 1078 38.23 -58.22 -31.31
N ASP A 1079 37.24 -57.80 -32.10
CA ASP A 1079 37.14 -56.43 -32.60
C ASP A 1079 37.23 -55.39 -31.47
N GLY A 1080 38.10 -54.39 -31.64
CA GLY A 1080 38.36 -53.35 -30.64
C GLY A 1080 39.40 -53.72 -29.57
N CYS A 1081 39.99 -54.90 -29.66
CA CYS A 1081 40.96 -55.44 -28.71
C CYS A 1081 42.17 -56.02 -29.46
N VAL A 1082 43.36 -55.99 -28.85
CA VAL A 1082 44.60 -56.54 -29.43
C VAL A 1082 45.29 -57.47 -28.45
N LEU A 1083 45.84 -58.58 -28.96
CA LEU A 1083 46.63 -59.53 -28.19
C LEU A 1083 47.98 -58.90 -27.79
N VAL A 1084 48.31 -58.89 -26.50
CA VAL A 1084 49.53 -58.26 -25.97
C VAL A 1084 50.59 -59.28 -25.60
N ALA A 1085 50.19 -60.32 -24.86
CA ALA A 1085 51.09 -61.40 -24.46
C ALA A 1085 50.29 -62.70 -24.32
N THR A 1086 50.94 -63.83 -24.60
CA THR A 1086 50.38 -65.18 -24.38
C THR A 1086 51.37 -65.98 -23.57
N THR A 1087 50.96 -66.51 -22.43
CA THR A 1087 51.79 -67.41 -21.63
C THR A 1087 51.67 -68.84 -22.14
N PRO A 1088 52.75 -69.65 -22.07
CA PRO A 1088 52.71 -71.06 -22.49
C PRO A 1088 51.80 -71.95 -21.64
N TYR A 1089 51.46 -71.51 -20.43
CA TYR A 1089 50.54 -72.16 -19.51
C TYR A 1089 49.84 -71.12 -18.61
N TRP A 1090 48.64 -71.45 -18.11
CA TRP A 1090 48.02 -70.80 -16.96
C TRP A 1090 48.54 -71.40 -15.65
N ASN A 1091 48.46 -70.63 -14.57
CA ASN A 1091 48.74 -71.17 -13.24
C ASN A 1091 47.43 -71.74 -12.68
N ARG A 1092 47.48 -72.97 -12.11
CA ARG A 1092 46.28 -73.75 -11.74
C ARG A 1092 46.33 -74.25 -10.30
N PRO A 1093 45.18 -74.42 -9.62
CA PRO A 1093 45.13 -75.01 -8.30
C PRO A 1093 45.72 -76.43 -8.23
N ALA A 1094 46.33 -76.77 -7.10
CA ALA A 1094 46.82 -78.12 -6.85
C ALA A 1094 45.66 -79.14 -6.91
N GLY A 1095 45.80 -80.16 -7.77
CA GLY A 1095 44.77 -81.19 -7.99
C GLY A 1095 43.73 -80.88 -9.07
N SER A 1096 43.88 -79.76 -9.80
CA SER A 1096 43.03 -79.46 -10.97
C SER A 1096 43.08 -80.56 -12.04
N THR A 1097 41.92 -80.91 -12.60
CA THR A 1097 41.78 -81.88 -13.71
C THR A 1097 42.01 -81.24 -15.09
N TYR A 1098 42.12 -79.92 -15.17
CA TYR A 1098 42.36 -79.21 -16.42
C TYR A 1098 43.85 -79.26 -16.84
N PRO A 1099 44.17 -79.26 -18.14
CA PRO A 1099 45.55 -79.35 -18.63
C PRO A 1099 46.44 -78.21 -18.12
N HIS A 1100 47.66 -78.53 -17.68
CA HIS A 1100 48.61 -77.50 -17.21
C HIS A 1100 49.18 -76.66 -18.36
N ASP A 1101 49.32 -77.23 -19.55
CA ASP A 1101 49.88 -76.61 -20.77
C ASP A 1101 48.90 -75.70 -21.52
N GLN A 1102 47.79 -75.32 -20.89
CA GLN A 1102 46.80 -74.43 -21.49
C GLN A 1102 47.34 -73.00 -21.58
N LYS A 1103 47.46 -72.46 -22.79
CA LYS A 1103 47.84 -71.07 -23.02
C LYS A 1103 46.75 -70.11 -22.58
N VAL A 1104 47.15 -68.98 -22.01
CA VAL A 1104 46.26 -67.87 -21.69
C VAL A 1104 46.87 -66.54 -22.09
N SER A 1105 46.01 -65.58 -22.43
CA SER A 1105 46.43 -64.34 -23.08
C SER A 1105 45.94 -63.08 -22.38
N LEU A 1106 46.80 -62.07 -22.44
CA LEU A 1106 46.56 -60.71 -21.99
C LEU A 1106 46.28 -59.82 -23.21
N TYR A 1107 45.34 -58.89 -23.07
CA TYR A 1107 44.91 -58.04 -24.16
C TYR A 1107 44.92 -56.56 -23.79
N ALA A 1108 44.96 -55.69 -24.81
CA ALA A 1108 44.72 -54.27 -24.66
C ALA A 1108 43.50 -53.84 -25.48
N ALA A 1109 42.67 -52.98 -24.90
CA ALA A 1109 41.54 -52.36 -25.58
C ALA A 1109 41.52 -50.86 -25.27
N SER A 1110 41.11 -50.04 -26.23
CA SER A 1110 41.16 -48.57 -26.09
C SER A 1110 39.78 -47.96 -26.30
N VAL A 1111 39.48 -46.93 -25.53
CA VAL A 1111 38.28 -46.11 -25.70
C VAL A 1111 38.65 -44.67 -26.04
N PRO A 1112 37.95 -44.03 -26.97
CA PRO A 1112 38.26 -42.67 -27.39
C PRO A 1112 38.01 -41.66 -26.27
N LEU A 1113 38.84 -40.61 -26.23
CA LEU A 1113 38.65 -39.46 -25.35
C LEU A 1113 38.18 -38.24 -26.14
N THR A 1114 37.44 -37.37 -25.46
CA THR A 1114 37.02 -36.08 -26.03
C THR A 1114 38.22 -35.15 -26.12
N ALA A 1115 38.50 -34.65 -27.33
CA ALA A 1115 39.65 -33.80 -27.58
C ALA A 1115 39.64 -32.55 -26.67
N GLY A 1116 40.81 -32.24 -26.09
CA GLY A 1116 41.01 -31.06 -25.24
C GLY A 1116 40.44 -31.17 -23.82
N LYS A 1117 39.85 -32.30 -23.43
CA LYS A 1117 39.30 -32.49 -22.08
C LYS A 1117 40.16 -33.43 -21.24
N PRO A 1118 40.74 -32.97 -20.12
CA PRO A 1118 41.41 -33.85 -19.17
C PRO A 1118 40.43 -34.79 -18.49
N VAL A 1119 40.77 -36.07 -18.41
CA VAL A 1119 40.02 -37.08 -17.65
C VAL A 1119 40.23 -36.81 -16.16
N ALA A 1120 39.14 -36.86 -15.40
CA ALA A 1120 39.16 -36.84 -13.94
C ALA A 1120 38.95 -38.25 -13.37
N PHE A 1121 37.93 -38.94 -13.87
CA PHE A 1121 37.55 -40.27 -13.40
C PHE A 1121 37.21 -41.18 -14.57
N VAL A 1122 37.41 -42.48 -14.36
CA VAL A 1122 36.82 -43.53 -15.19
C VAL A 1122 35.93 -44.41 -14.34
N THR A 1123 34.71 -44.68 -14.80
CA THR A 1123 33.83 -45.68 -14.22
C THR A 1123 33.90 -46.92 -15.09
N LEU A 1124 34.45 -48.00 -14.52
CA LEU A 1124 34.56 -49.30 -15.20
C LEU A 1124 33.17 -49.90 -15.48
N PRO A 1125 33.03 -50.77 -16.48
CA PRO A 1125 31.78 -51.49 -16.70
C PRO A 1125 31.41 -52.42 -15.53
N VAL A 1126 30.14 -52.81 -15.46
CA VAL A 1126 29.69 -53.90 -14.59
C VAL A 1126 29.82 -55.21 -15.38
N ALA A 1127 31.02 -55.79 -15.37
CA ALA A 1127 31.35 -57.03 -16.08
C ALA A 1127 32.26 -57.89 -15.18
N LYS A 1128 31.65 -58.75 -14.34
CA LYS A 1128 32.32 -59.47 -13.24
C LYS A 1128 33.43 -60.47 -13.66
N GLN A 1129 33.65 -60.62 -14.95
CA GLN A 1129 34.67 -61.50 -15.52
C GLN A 1129 35.69 -60.71 -16.36
N LEU A 1130 35.61 -59.37 -16.33
CA LEU A 1130 36.58 -58.47 -16.93
C LEU A 1130 37.55 -58.01 -15.86
N HIS A 1131 38.84 -58.22 -16.11
CA HIS A 1131 39.89 -57.94 -15.14
C HIS A 1131 40.89 -56.95 -15.72
N VAL A 1132 40.98 -55.77 -15.11
CA VAL A 1132 41.84 -54.67 -15.58
C VAL A 1132 43.10 -54.60 -14.73
N PHE A 1133 44.24 -54.87 -15.36
CA PHE A 1133 45.56 -54.86 -14.72
C PHE A 1133 46.20 -53.46 -14.77
N ALA A 1134 46.08 -52.76 -15.90
CA ALA A 1134 46.69 -51.44 -16.06
C ALA A 1134 45.90 -50.55 -17.01
N THR A 1135 46.11 -49.24 -16.90
CA THR A 1135 45.56 -48.25 -17.83
C THR A 1135 46.64 -47.33 -18.34
N ALA A 1136 46.51 -46.83 -19.57
CA ALA A 1136 47.44 -45.88 -20.16
C ALA A 1136 46.73 -44.90 -21.10
N PHE A 1137 47.13 -43.64 -21.07
CA PHE A 1137 46.70 -42.66 -22.06
C PHE A 1137 47.55 -42.81 -23.33
N SER A 1138 46.94 -42.61 -24.50
CA SER A 1138 47.61 -42.73 -25.80
C SER A 1138 47.40 -41.48 -26.67
N GLY A 1139 48.45 -41.06 -27.37
CA GLY A 1139 48.45 -39.86 -28.21
C GLY A 1139 48.31 -38.56 -27.40
N ALA A 1140 49.27 -38.29 -26.52
CA ALA A 1140 49.44 -36.98 -25.89
C ALA A 1140 50.12 -36.00 -26.84
#